data_AF-M9SEG8-F1
#
_entry.id   AF-M9SEG8-F1
#
_cell.length_a   1.000
_cell.length_b   1.000
_cell.length_c   1.000
_cell.angle_alpha   90.00
_cell.angle_beta   90.00
_cell.angle_gamma   90.00
#
_symmetry.space_group_name_H-M   'P 1'
#
loop_
_entity.id
_entity.type
_entity.pdbx_description
1 polymer ?
#
loop_
_entity_poly.entity_id
_entity_poly.type
_entity_poly.pdbx_seq_one_letter_code
_entity_poly.pdbx_strand_id
1 'polypeptide(L)'
;MITAALIGNPNSGKTTVFNKLTGSIQHVGNWPGVTVERKQGYIRNTSKDRILVVDLPGVYSLSPYSPEEIVSRDYLIGTQESKPDVAINIVDASNMERALYLLLQVADLGIPMVVVLNMVDIAEKNGMRVDSRELAESLGCEVVETIGIRNMGTSEIGEAVQRAYDSKKVPKTITYSESLERCISDVQAIIAPQVRDGLERWCAIKMIERDEMVVNDLDADVVEKANEVISAFEKESSDDGVQIVATERYDAAERIEKSCMHRFEEKKRKDVSISDKIDNILLNRVLGIPIFLAVMLAVYYISIQTVGTWGSDWINDNATAWLQDTVRDALTDANVSTALTGLIVDGIIAGVFAVLGFLPQIIVLFLCLSILEECGYMSRVAYLLDRLFCRFGLSGKTVIPVVIGMGCGVPAIMGSRTIEDEQTRRITAMTTTFVPCSAKLPIITIIIAAFFHESAIVALSMYVLGICMILMSGIILKKFSGVTGKPSPFVMELPVYHAPTCRNVLTNTGEKSWSFVKKAGTFILLSCVIVWFLCSYDWGLGFIGSNETDGSMLADIGGAITNLFALQGFGNHWELTVSSITGLLAKENLLGTLAILVDPSGMATDEEGLLTAAGLAAFCTSGEAMAFLIFNLLCAPCFAAIGAMRRELGTWKATGFAVLYQCILAWCASLVFYQLWRIVHGMFDPIGFVIAVAVCCVYGYFLVAKDPVGAIRKNMEKVKAGGSAE
;
A
#
# COMPACT_ATOMS: atom_id res chain seq x y z
N MET A 1 -34.92 -6.99 17.86
CA MET A 1 -33.56 -7.30 17.35
C MET A 1 -32.73 -6.08 17.61
N ILE A 2 -31.64 -6.24 18.36
CA ILE A 2 -30.77 -5.14 18.80
C ILE A 2 -29.58 -5.08 17.85
N THR A 3 -29.22 -3.90 17.38
CA THR A 3 -28.03 -3.68 16.56
C THR A 3 -26.96 -2.99 17.40
N ALA A 4 -25.84 -3.67 17.61
CA ALA A 4 -24.71 -3.15 18.36
C ALA A 4 -23.51 -2.86 17.44
N ALA A 5 -22.88 -1.69 17.61
CA ALA A 5 -21.66 -1.31 16.90
C ALA A 5 -20.44 -1.64 17.76
N LEU A 6 -19.52 -2.49 17.26
CA LEU A 6 -18.27 -2.78 17.95
C LEU A 6 -17.17 -1.84 17.44
N ILE A 7 -16.68 -0.96 18.31
CA ILE A 7 -15.65 0.04 18.02
C ILE A 7 -14.48 -0.08 18.99
N GLY A 8 -13.30 0.40 18.59
CA GLY A 8 -12.12 0.47 19.44
C GLY A 8 -10.88 0.80 18.61
N ASN A 9 -9.76 1.09 19.29
CA ASN A 9 -8.50 1.35 18.61
C ASN A 9 -7.99 0.13 17.83
N PRO A 10 -7.14 0.34 16.81
CA PRO A 10 -6.33 -0.74 16.26
C PRO A 10 -5.58 -1.48 17.37
N ASN A 11 -5.43 -2.80 17.22
CA ASN A 11 -4.72 -3.67 18.17
C ASN A 11 -5.28 -3.76 19.60
N SER A 12 -6.43 -3.16 19.93
CA SER A 12 -7.07 -3.30 21.25
C SER A 12 -7.66 -4.70 21.54
N GLY A 13 -7.47 -5.65 20.62
CA GLY A 13 -8.05 -7.00 20.69
C GLY A 13 -9.49 -7.08 20.18
N LYS A 14 -9.99 -6.05 19.49
CA LYS A 14 -11.34 -5.98 18.90
C LYS A 14 -11.74 -7.23 18.11
N THR A 15 -10.92 -7.62 17.12
CA THR A 15 -11.18 -8.80 16.28
C THR A 15 -11.21 -10.10 17.11
N THR A 16 -10.37 -10.19 18.15
CA THR A 16 -10.34 -11.34 19.05
C THR A 16 -11.66 -11.45 19.83
N VAL A 17 -12.14 -10.34 20.40
CA VAL A 17 -13.41 -10.29 21.13
C VAL A 17 -14.58 -10.56 20.18
N PHE A 18 -14.61 -9.94 19.00
CA PHE A 18 -15.63 -10.17 17.97
C PHE A 18 -15.77 -11.66 17.61
N ASN A 19 -14.65 -12.32 17.30
CA ASN A 19 -14.63 -13.73 16.95
C ASN A 19 -15.11 -14.63 18.10
N LYS A 20 -14.89 -14.23 19.36
CA LYS A 20 -15.39 -14.99 20.52
C LYS A 20 -16.89 -14.80 20.74
N LEU A 21 -17.41 -13.61 20.50
CA LEU A 21 -18.83 -13.29 20.64
C LEU A 21 -19.70 -13.98 19.58
N THR A 22 -19.26 -13.95 18.31
CA THR A 22 -20.04 -14.44 17.16
C THR A 22 -19.66 -15.86 16.73
N GLY A 23 -18.40 -16.25 16.95
CA GLY A 23 -17.83 -17.53 16.51
C GLY A 23 -17.76 -17.66 14.99
N SER A 24 -18.06 -18.86 14.47
CA SER A 24 -17.92 -19.19 13.03
C SER A 24 -19.04 -18.66 12.12
N ILE A 25 -20.12 -18.08 12.66
CA ILE A 25 -21.27 -17.61 11.88
C ILE A 25 -21.15 -16.10 11.71
N GLN A 26 -20.22 -15.70 10.85
CA GLN A 26 -19.97 -14.30 10.51
C GLN A 26 -20.12 -14.10 9.00
N HIS A 27 -20.67 -12.96 8.61
CA HIS A 27 -20.72 -12.53 7.22
C HIS A 27 -19.66 -11.46 7.00
N VAL A 28 -18.80 -11.68 6.00
CA VAL A 28 -17.74 -10.74 5.60
C VAL A 28 -18.08 -10.19 4.22
N GLY A 29 -18.20 -8.88 4.11
CA GLY A 29 -18.40 -8.15 2.87
C GLY A 29 -17.56 -6.88 2.84
N ASN A 30 -17.92 -5.93 1.98
CA ASN A 30 -17.31 -4.60 1.93
C ASN A 30 -18.35 -3.55 2.27
N TRP A 31 -17.92 -2.44 2.86
CA TRP A 31 -18.75 -1.25 3.00
C TRP A 31 -19.08 -0.64 1.62
N PRO A 32 -20.28 -0.06 1.43
CA PRO A 32 -20.68 0.51 0.15
C PRO A 32 -19.69 1.57 -0.35
N GLY A 33 -19.23 1.45 -1.60
CA GLY A 33 -18.40 2.47 -2.26
C GLY A 33 -16.94 2.52 -1.82
N VAL A 34 -16.50 1.67 -0.88
CA VAL A 34 -15.11 1.64 -0.38
C VAL A 34 -14.56 0.22 -0.29
N THR A 35 -13.24 0.08 -0.20
CA THR A 35 -12.55 -1.22 -0.08
C THR A 35 -12.44 -1.72 1.36
N VAL A 36 -13.10 -1.06 2.30
CA VAL A 36 -13.05 -1.39 3.73
C VAL A 36 -13.90 -2.64 4.00
N GLU A 37 -13.34 -3.63 4.67
CA GLU A 37 -14.06 -4.86 5.05
C GLU A 37 -15.16 -4.56 6.07
N ARG A 38 -16.33 -5.17 5.88
CA ARG A 38 -17.47 -5.14 6.81
C ARG A 38 -17.69 -6.53 7.38
N LYS A 39 -17.57 -6.70 8.69
CA LYS A 39 -17.86 -7.97 9.39
C LYS A 39 -19.08 -7.81 10.27
N GLN A 40 -19.99 -8.77 10.20
CA GLN A 40 -21.19 -8.78 11.03
C GLN A 40 -21.52 -10.20 11.47
N GLY A 41 -22.05 -10.35 12.69
CA GLY A 41 -22.40 -11.64 13.25
C GLY A 41 -23.35 -11.51 14.43
N TYR A 42 -24.04 -12.60 14.74
CA TYR A 42 -24.94 -12.66 15.90
C TYR A 42 -24.20 -13.15 17.13
N ILE A 43 -24.46 -12.54 18.29
CA ILE A 43 -23.93 -13.03 19.57
C ILE A 43 -24.59 -14.38 19.89
N ARG A 44 -23.78 -15.39 20.25
CA ARG A 44 -24.27 -16.77 20.50
C ARG A 44 -25.08 -16.92 21.79
N ASN A 45 -24.75 -16.15 22.83
CA ASN A 45 -25.32 -16.26 24.17
C ASN A 45 -26.04 -14.98 24.57
N THR A 46 -27.25 -14.77 24.03
CA THR A 46 -28.11 -13.64 24.41
C THR A 46 -29.29 -14.13 25.24
N SER A 47 -29.54 -13.50 26.38
CA SER A 47 -30.58 -13.90 27.34
C SER A 47 -32.01 -13.58 26.88
N LYS A 48 -32.18 -12.63 25.95
CA LYS A 48 -33.51 -12.13 25.54
C LYS A 48 -33.61 -11.90 24.04
N ASP A 49 -33.13 -10.78 23.54
CA ASP A 49 -33.21 -10.43 22.12
C ASP A 49 -31.99 -10.92 21.34
N ARG A 50 -32.17 -11.24 20.05
CA ARG A 50 -31.01 -11.46 19.17
C ARG A 50 -30.28 -10.14 18.97
N ILE A 51 -28.98 -10.15 19.27
CA ILE A 51 -28.07 -9.02 19.10
C ILE A 51 -27.22 -9.25 17.86
N LEU A 52 -27.37 -8.37 16.87
CA LEU A 52 -26.48 -8.29 15.71
C LEU A 52 -25.34 -7.35 16.04
N VAL A 53 -24.10 -7.84 15.98
CA VAL A 53 -22.90 -7.03 16.18
C VAL A 53 -22.30 -6.73 14.81
N VAL A 54 -22.11 -5.45 14.53
CA VAL A 54 -21.38 -4.97 13.36
C VAL A 54 -20.01 -4.50 13.82
N ASP A 55 -18.97 -5.12 13.28
CA ASP A 55 -17.58 -4.79 13.56
C ASP A 55 -17.19 -3.55 12.75
N LEU A 56 -16.94 -2.44 13.44
CA LEU A 56 -16.41 -1.23 12.81
C LEU A 56 -14.90 -1.35 12.64
N PRO A 57 -14.31 -0.71 11.61
CA PRO A 57 -12.86 -0.60 11.48
C PRO A 57 -12.21 -0.10 12.77
N GLY A 58 -10.98 -0.55 13.05
CA GLY A 58 -10.22 -0.02 14.17
C GLY A 58 -9.78 1.42 13.86
N VAL A 59 -10.16 2.37 14.70
CA VAL A 59 -9.93 3.81 14.46
C VAL A 59 -9.36 4.48 15.71
N TYR A 60 -8.58 5.54 15.56
CA TYR A 60 -8.09 6.34 16.71
C TYR A 60 -8.98 7.55 16.99
N SER A 61 -9.71 8.02 15.99
CA SER A 61 -10.61 9.16 16.08
C SER A 61 -11.82 8.97 15.17
N LEU A 62 -12.85 9.80 15.35
CA LEU A 62 -13.97 9.97 14.44
C LEU A 62 -13.76 11.19 13.53
N SER A 63 -12.50 11.53 13.22
CA SER A 63 -12.16 12.59 12.26
C SER A 63 -11.97 11.99 10.85
N PRO A 64 -12.18 12.73 9.76
CA PRO A 64 -12.27 12.17 8.41
C PRO A 64 -10.91 12.04 7.71
N TYR A 65 -9.91 11.41 8.34
CA TYR A 65 -8.58 11.28 7.72
C TYR A 65 -8.40 9.98 6.93
N SER A 66 -9.10 8.91 7.31
CA SER A 66 -9.07 7.63 6.58
C SER A 66 -10.47 7.15 6.17
N PRO A 67 -10.58 6.31 5.12
CA PRO A 67 -11.83 5.64 4.77
C PRO A 67 -12.43 4.86 5.96
N GLU A 68 -11.60 4.26 6.79
CA GLU A 68 -11.97 3.51 7.99
C GLU A 68 -12.63 4.42 9.05
N GLU A 69 -12.08 5.62 9.25
CA GLU A 69 -12.65 6.62 10.17
C GLU A 69 -13.97 7.17 9.65
N ILE A 70 -14.04 7.49 8.34
CA ILE A 70 -15.27 7.97 7.70
C ILE A 70 -16.38 6.92 7.83
N VAL A 71 -16.09 5.65 7.52
CA VAL A 71 -17.06 4.55 7.65
C VAL A 71 -17.54 4.38 9.09
N SER A 72 -16.61 4.37 10.04
CA SER A 72 -16.95 4.23 11.47
C SER A 72 -17.85 5.37 11.94
N ARG A 73 -17.51 6.61 11.56
CA ARG A 73 -18.29 7.80 11.88
C ARG A 73 -19.67 7.76 11.25
N ASP A 74 -19.75 7.54 9.94
CA ASP A 74 -21.00 7.55 9.16
C ASP A 74 -22.00 6.50 9.66
N TYR A 75 -21.49 5.33 10.07
CA TYR A 75 -22.33 4.30 10.67
C TYR A 75 -22.85 4.71 12.06
N LEU A 76 -22.00 5.29 12.91
CA LEU A 76 -22.40 5.72 14.26
C LEU A 76 -23.37 6.91 14.26
N ILE A 77 -23.24 7.85 13.33
CA ILE A 77 -24.18 8.98 13.17
C ILE A 77 -25.46 8.58 12.42
N GLY A 78 -25.46 7.42 11.74
CA GLY A 78 -26.58 6.92 10.97
C GLY A 78 -26.81 7.67 9.64
N THR A 79 -25.77 8.08 8.93
CA THR A 79 -25.89 8.61 7.54
C THR A 79 -26.08 7.49 6.51
N GLN A 80 -25.40 6.35 6.69
CA GLN A 80 -25.50 5.22 5.75
C GLN A 80 -26.64 4.24 6.07
N GLU A 81 -26.85 3.95 7.35
CA GLU A 81 -27.86 3.00 7.84
C GLU A 81 -28.53 3.57 9.10
N SER A 82 -29.48 2.84 9.67
CA SER A 82 -30.08 3.21 10.97
C SER A 82 -29.00 3.28 12.05
N LYS A 83 -29.00 4.36 12.83
CA LYS A 83 -28.12 4.56 13.99
C LYS A 83 -28.15 3.30 14.89
N PRO A 84 -26.99 2.78 15.34
CA PRO A 84 -26.95 1.59 16.19
C PRO A 84 -27.64 1.86 17.53
N ASP A 85 -28.23 0.80 18.10
CA ASP A 85 -28.95 0.88 19.37
C ASP A 85 -27.99 1.00 20.56
N VAL A 86 -26.83 0.34 20.47
CA VAL A 86 -25.78 0.32 21.52
C VAL A 86 -24.38 0.32 20.88
N ALA A 87 -23.44 1.05 21.47
CA ALA A 87 -22.02 0.97 21.13
C ALA A 87 -21.28 0.07 22.12
N ILE A 88 -20.51 -0.90 21.62
CA ILE A 88 -19.57 -1.71 22.40
C ILE A 88 -18.18 -1.14 22.11
N ASN A 89 -17.59 -0.46 23.09
CA ASN A 89 -16.29 0.17 22.93
C ASN A 89 -15.18 -0.65 23.60
N ILE A 90 -14.25 -1.18 22.82
CA ILE A 90 -13.13 -1.99 23.31
C ILE A 90 -11.95 -1.08 23.63
N VAL A 91 -11.60 -1.05 24.91
CA VAL A 91 -10.55 -0.23 25.52
C VAL A 91 -9.39 -1.14 25.94
N ASP A 92 -8.17 -0.83 25.52
CA ASP A 92 -6.97 -1.54 25.98
C ASP A 92 -6.52 -1.02 27.35
N ALA A 93 -6.61 -1.85 28.38
CA ALA A 93 -6.24 -1.50 29.75
C ALA A 93 -4.75 -1.14 29.91
N SER A 94 -3.90 -1.56 28.96
CA SER A 94 -2.47 -1.24 28.98
C SER A 94 -2.15 0.15 28.39
N ASN A 95 -3.09 0.77 27.67
CA ASN A 95 -2.93 2.05 26.99
C ASN A 95 -4.21 2.91 27.09
N MET A 96 -4.56 3.29 28.33
CA MET A 96 -5.82 3.95 28.66
C MET A 96 -5.98 5.34 28.04
N GLU A 97 -4.95 6.18 28.09
CA GLU A 97 -5.00 7.57 27.58
C GLU A 97 -5.59 7.67 26.16
N ARG A 98 -5.08 6.83 25.25
CA ARG A 98 -5.49 6.82 23.85
C ARG A 98 -6.85 6.18 23.63
N ALA A 99 -7.15 5.13 24.39
CA ALA A 99 -8.42 4.45 24.32
C ALA A 99 -9.57 5.33 24.83
N LEU A 100 -9.30 6.12 25.88
CA LEU A 100 -10.21 7.13 26.37
C LEU A 100 -10.47 8.20 25.32
N TYR A 101 -9.45 8.69 24.60
CA TYR A 101 -9.65 9.71 23.55
C TYR A 101 -10.75 9.35 22.53
N LEU A 102 -10.72 8.12 21.98
CA LEU A 102 -11.78 7.65 21.08
C LEU A 102 -13.12 7.48 21.82
N LEU A 103 -13.08 6.92 23.03
CA LEU A 103 -14.27 6.70 23.85
C LEU A 103 -15.04 7.98 24.13
N LEU A 104 -14.33 9.06 24.45
CA LEU A 104 -14.92 10.37 24.69
C LEU A 104 -15.68 10.88 23.45
N GLN A 105 -15.14 10.67 22.24
CA GLN A 105 -15.82 11.07 20.99
C GLN A 105 -17.07 10.24 20.71
N VAL A 106 -17.06 8.94 21.03
CA VAL A 106 -18.26 8.10 20.88
C VAL A 106 -19.31 8.45 21.93
N ALA A 107 -18.89 8.86 23.13
CA ALA A 107 -19.78 9.34 24.18
C ALA A 107 -20.53 10.62 23.76
N ASP A 108 -19.87 11.52 23.03
CA ASP A 108 -20.48 12.76 22.49
C ASP A 108 -21.64 12.48 21.49
N LEU A 109 -21.73 11.28 20.90
CA LEU A 109 -22.80 10.90 19.97
C LEU A 109 -24.13 10.53 20.65
N GLY A 110 -24.15 10.47 22.00
CA GLY A 110 -25.34 10.16 22.78
C GLY A 110 -25.88 8.74 22.53
N ILE A 111 -25.02 7.78 22.18
CA ILE A 111 -25.41 6.37 21.98
C ILE A 111 -25.23 5.64 23.33
N PRO A 112 -26.20 4.82 23.80
CA PRO A 112 -25.97 3.93 24.92
C PRO A 112 -24.72 3.09 24.70
N MET A 113 -23.83 3.00 25.69
CA MET A 113 -22.51 2.40 25.52
C MET A 113 -22.21 1.36 26.59
N VAL A 114 -21.51 0.30 26.19
CA VAL A 114 -20.82 -0.65 27.08
C VAL A 114 -19.32 -0.56 26.79
N VAL A 115 -18.53 -0.34 27.83
CA VAL A 115 -17.07 -0.30 27.74
C VAL A 115 -16.53 -1.69 28.07
N VAL A 116 -15.76 -2.25 27.15
CA VAL A 116 -15.11 -3.54 27.33
C VAL A 116 -13.62 -3.28 27.56
N LEU A 117 -13.21 -3.39 28.82
CA LEU A 117 -11.83 -3.20 29.24
C LEU A 117 -11.06 -4.50 28.98
N ASN A 118 -10.30 -4.54 27.90
CA ASN A 118 -9.56 -5.72 27.44
C ASN A 118 -8.07 -5.64 27.84
N MET A 119 -7.38 -6.78 27.77
CA MET A 119 -5.94 -6.89 28.10
C MET A 119 -5.57 -6.53 29.54
N VAL A 120 -6.49 -6.75 30.49
CA VAL A 120 -6.24 -6.53 31.92
C VAL A 120 -5.03 -7.31 32.45
N ASP A 121 -4.73 -8.49 31.88
CA ASP A 121 -3.54 -9.28 32.24
C ASP A 121 -2.21 -8.61 31.82
N ILE A 122 -2.22 -7.81 30.75
CA ILE A 122 -1.05 -7.05 30.31
C ILE A 122 -0.86 -5.82 31.19
N ALA A 123 -1.95 -5.11 31.52
CA ALA A 123 -1.93 -4.00 32.45
C ALA A 123 -1.35 -4.41 33.81
N GLU A 124 -1.83 -5.53 34.37
CA GLU A 124 -1.34 -6.08 35.64
C GLU A 124 0.15 -6.45 35.59
N LYS A 125 0.60 -7.08 34.50
CA LYS A 125 2.04 -7.37 34.29
C LYS A 125 2.89 -6.11 34.25
N ASN A 126 2.35 -5.01 33.75
CA ASN A 126 3.00 -3.70 33.71
C ASN A 126 2.89 -2.94 35.05
N GLY A 127 2.36 -3.57 36.11
CA GLY A 127 2.24 -2.98 37.44
C GLY A 127 1.09 -1.97 37.56
N MET A 128 0.13 -2.01 36.64
CA MET A 128 -1.04 -1.13 36.59
C MET A 128 -2.32 -1.96 36.82
N ARG A 129 -3.30 -1.40 37.53
CA ARG A 129 -4.66 -1.95 37.58
C ARG A 129 -5.63 -0.81 37.37
N VAL A 130 -6.58 -1.05 36.48
CA VAL A 130 -7.67 -0.13 36.24
C VAL A 130 -8.85 -0.60 37.09
N ASP A 131 -9.41 0.28 37.90
CA ASP A 131 -10.63 0.00 38.66
C ASP A 131 -11.85 0.20 37.73
N SER A 132 -12.49 -0.91 37.38
CA SER A 132 -13.67 -0.90 36.50
C SER A 132 -14.87 -0.17 37.11
N ARG A 133 -14.98 -0.09 38.44
CA ARG A 133 -16.10 0.59 39.11
C ARG A 133 -15.93 2.10 39.04
N GLU A 134 -14.73 2.60 39.35
CA GLU A 134 -14.44 4.03 39.26
C GLU A 134 -14.54 4.53 37.80
N LEU A 135 -14.12 3.71 36.84
CA LEU A 135 -14.29 4.01 35.42
C LEU A 135 -15.77 4.05 35.02
N ALA A 136 -16.58 3.10 35.49
CA ALA A 136 -18.02 3.07 35.25
C ALA A 136 -18.75 4.28 35.84
N GLU A 137 -18.36 4.71 37.05
CA GLU A 137 -18.90 5.92 37.69
C GLU A 137 -18.51 7.20 36.94
N SER A 138 -17.26 7.30 36.51
CA SER A 138 -16.72 8.46 35.80
C SER A 138 -17.39 8.64 34.43
N LEU A 139 -17.57 7.55 33.69
CA LEU A 139 -18.18 7.57 32.35
C LEU A 139 -19.71 7.48 32.40
N GLY A 140 -20.30 7.02 33.50
CA GLY A 140 -21.73 6.84 33.67
C GLY A 140 -22.31 5.63 32.92
N CYS A 141 -21.47 4.75 32.38
CA CYS A 141 -21.84 3.57 31.57
C CYS A 141 -21.30 2.26 32.17
N GLU A 142 -21.76 1.12 31.65
CA GLU A 142 -21.35 -0.20 32.15
C GLU A 142 -19.96 -0.57 31.64
N VAL A 143 -19.09 -1.07 32.52
CA VAL A 143 -17.72 -1.50 32.21
C VAL A 143 -17.59 -3.00 32.48
N VAL A 144 -17.11 -3.76 31.49
CA VAL A 144 -16.87 -5.21 31.59
C VAL A 144 -15.39 -5.51 31.37
N GLU A 145 -14.75 -6.20 32.31
CA GLU A 145 -13.35 -6.62 32.22
C GLU A 145 -13.21 -7.90 31.39
N THR A 146 -12.24 -7.94 30.49
CA THR A 146 -12.04 -9.08 29.59
C THR A 146 -10.58 -9.42 29.31
N ILE A 147 -10.34 -10.71 29.05
CA ILE A 147 -9.10 -11.19 28.47
C ILE A 147 -9.47 -11.98 27.21
N GLY A 148 -9.51 -11.28 26.07
CA GLY A 148 -10.03 -11.81 24.81
C GLY A 148 -9.38 -13.14 24.37
N ILE A 149 -8.07 -13.31 24.62
CA ILE A 149 -7.34 -14.55 24.28
C ILE A 149 -7.80 -15.74 25.13
N ARG A 150 -8.08 -15.51 26.42
CA ARG A 150 -8.47 -16.57 27.39
C ARG A 150 -9.98 -16.77 27.48
N ASN A 151 -10.77 -16.00 26.72
CA ASN A 151 -12.23 -16.05 26.72
C ASN A 151 -12.85 -15.77 28.11
N MET A 152 -12.22 -14.92 28.91
CA MET A 152 -12.77 -14.48 30.20
C MET A 152 -13.53 -13.16 30.02
N GLY A 153 -14.72 -13.04 30.62
CA GLY A 153 -15.60 -11.88 30.57
C GLY A 153 -16.44 -11.72 29.28
N THR A 154 -16.19 -12.52 28.24
CA THR A 154 -16.90 -12.42 26.95
C THR A 154 -18.38 -12.80 27.02
N SER A 155 -18.77 -13.67 27.96
CA SER A 155 -20.17 -14.02 28.20
C SER A 155 -20.98 -12.86 28.80
N GLU A 156 -20.34 -11.99 29.57
CA GLU A 156 -20.99 -10.89 30.28
C GLU A 156 -21.33 -9.72 29.34
N ILE A 157 -20.56 -9.55 28.26
CA ILE A 157 -20.77 -8.50 27.25
C ILE A 157 -22.19 -8.56 26.68
N GLY A 158 -22.69 -9.75 26.34
CA GLY A 158 -24.03 -9.90 25.77
C GLY A 158 -25.14 -9.41 26.69
N GLU A 159 -25.00 -9.68 28.00
CA GLU A 159 -25.95 -9.22 29.00
C GLU A 159 -25.81 -7.71 29.28
N ALA A 160 -24.59 -7.19 29.33
CA ALA A 160 -24.32 -5.76 29.49
C ALA A 160 -24.92 -4.95 28.34
N VAL A 161 -24.83 -5.44 27.10
CA VAL A 161 -25.45 -4.79 25.93
C VAL A 161 -26.97 -4.76 26.05
N GLN A 162 -27.59 -5.85 26.51
CA GLN A 162 -29.03 -5.88 26.75
C GLN A 162 -29.45 -4.89 27.85
N ARG A 163 -28.69 -4.79 28.95
CA ARG A 163 -28.95 -3.83 30.03
C ARG A 163 -28.78 -2.38 29.57
N ALA A 164 -27.74 -2.09 28.78
CA ALA A 164 -27.54 -0.77 28.18
C ALA A 164 -28.69 -0.38 27.24
N TYR A 165 -29.16 -1.33 26.43
CA TYR A 165 -30.32 -1.13 25.55
C TYR A 165 -31.61 -0.85 26.34
N ASP A 166 -31.91 -1.69 27.34
CA ASP A 166 -33.14 -1.59 28.13
C ASP A 166 -33.16 -0.31 28.99
N SER A 167 -32.01 0.11 29.54
CA SER A 167 -31.90 1.33 30.35
C SER A 167 -31.89 2.62 29.54
N LYS A 168 -31.50 2.55 28.25
CA LYS A 168 -31.26 3.71 27.37
C LYS A 168 -30.35 4.79 27.99
N LYS A 169 -29.52 4.40 28.96
CA LYS A 169 -28.65 5.33 29.66
C LYS A 169 -27.47 5.68 28.76
N VAL A 170 -27.34 6.95 28.43
CA VAL A 170 -26.20 7.47 27.66
C VAL A 170 -25.03 7.77 28.59
N PRO A 171 -23.78 7.70 28.09
CA PRO A 171 -22.61 8.14 28.83
C PRO A 171 -22.74 9.58 29.34
N LYS A 172 -22.06 9.88 30.44
CA LYS A 172 -22.01 11.23 30.99
C LYS A 172 -21.30 12.16 30.01
N THR A 173 -21.93 13.29 29.68
CA THR A 173 -21.31 14.32 28.85
C THR A 173 -20.07 14.88 29.54
N ILE A 174 -18.97 14.94 28.80
CA ILE A 174 -17.71 15.45 29.31
C ILE A 174 -17.75 16.97 29.26
N THR A 175 -17.43 17.58 30.39
CA THR A 175 -17.32 19.03 30.53
C THR A 175 -15.88 19.47 30.26
N TYR A 176 -15.70 20.35 29.28
CA TYR A 176 -14.44 21.02 28.98
C TYR A 176 -14.28 22.31 29.80
N SER A 177 -13.21 23.07 29.54
CA SER A 177 -13.06 24.41 30.12
C SER A 177 -14.25 25.32 29.82
N GLU A 178 -14.48 26.30 30.70
CA GLU A 178 -15.64 27.20 30.62
C GLU A 178 -15.65 28.01 29.32
N SER A 179 -14.48 28.36 28.80
CA SER A 179 -14.34 29.08 27.52
C SER A 179 -14.78 28.21 26.33
N LEU A 180 -14.34 26.95 26.27
CA LEU A 180 -14.73 26.03 25.20
C LEU A 180 -16.21 25.65 25.30
N GLU A 181 -16.75 25.42 26.50
CA GLU A 181 -18.18 25.10 26.69
C GLU A 181 -19.11 26.24 26.26
N ARG A 182 -18.71 27.51 26.51
CA ARG A 182 -19.46 28.68 26.00
C ARG A 182 -19.49 28.69 24.48
N CYS A 183 -18.32 28.49 23.83
CA CYS A 183 -18.23 28.43 22.38
C CYS A 183 -19.07 27.27 21.79
N ILE A 184 -19.00 26.08 22.38
CA ILE A 184 -19.83 24.94 21.98
C ILE A 184 -21.32 25.27 22.09
N SER A 185 -21.76 25.88 23.19
CA SER A 185 -23.16 26.25 23.40
C SER A 185 -23.64 27.29 22.38
N ASP A 186 -22.82 28.29 22.08
CA ASP A 186 -23.16 29.34 21.12
C ASP A 186 -23.27 28.79 19.69
N VAL A 187 -22.31 27.96 19.27
CA VAL A 187 -22.35 27.28 17.96
C VAL A 187 -23.52 26.30 17.90
N GLN A 188 -23.77 25.54 18.97
CA GLN A 188 -24.89 24.61 19.06
C GLN A 188 -26.24 25.31 18.84
N ALA A 189 -26.44 26.49 19.44
CA ALA A 189 -27.67 27.28 19.26
C ALA A 189 -27.86 27.74 17.81
N ILE A 190 -26.77 28.02 17.08
CA ILE A 190 -26.80 28.44 15.68
C ILE A 190 -27.16 27.28 14.75
N ILE A 191 -26.58 26.09 14.97
CA ILE A 191 -26.75 24.93 14.07
C ILE A 191 -27.95 24.05 14.40
N ALA A 192 -28.51 24.12 15.61
CA ALA A 192 -29.60 23.27 16.08
C ALA A 192 -30.77 23.10 15.08
N PRO A 193 -31.21 24.12 14.31
CA PRO A 193 -32.32 23.96 13.37
C PRO A 193 -32.04 23.04 12.17
N GLN A 194 -30.76 22.81 11.83
CA GLN A 194 -30.34 22.06 10.64
C GLN A 194 -29.74 20.69 10.95
N VAL A 195 -29.48 20.41 12.23
CA VAL A 195 -28.84 19.18 12.69
C VAL A 195 -29.91 18.20 13.19
N ARG A 196 -29.65 16.89 13.06
CA ARG A 196 -30.52 15.84 13.60
C ARG A 196 -30.52 15.85 15.13
N ASP A 197 -31.67 15.56 15.73
CA ASP A 197 -31.85 15.50 17.18
C ASP A 197 -30.79 14.60 17.85
N GLY A 198 -30.11 15.14 18.86
CA GLY A 198 -29.08 14.45 19.65
C GLY A 198 -27.68 14.44 19.05
N LEU A 199 -27.44 15.11 17.91
CA LEU A 199 -26.10 15.31 17.32
C LEU A 199 -25.61 16.77 17.38
N GLU A 200 -26.38 17.67 17.99
CA GLU A 200 -26.13 19.12 17.97
C GLU A 200 -24.79 19.46 18.63
N ARG A 201 -24.51 18.88 19.81
CA ARG A 201 -23.23 19.08 20.49
C ARG A 201 -22.05 18.54 19.68
N TRP A 202 -22.20 17.34 19.11
CA TRP A 202 -21.15 16.72 18.31
C TRP A 202 -20.84 17.52 17.04
N CYS A 203 -21.88 17.97 16.31
CA CYS A 203 -21.73 18.83 15.15
C CYS A 203 -21.10 20.18 15.51
N ALA A 204 -21.45 20.76 16.67
CA ALA A 204 -20.84 22.01 17.12
C ALA A 204 -19.32 21.84 17.37
N ILE A 205 -18.91 20.77 18.05
CA ILE A 205 -17.50 20.46 18.27
C ILE A 205 -16.78 20.24 16.93
N LYS A 206 -17.38 19.48 16.00
CA LYS A 206 -16.81 19.26 14.66
C LYS A 206 -16.71 20.52 13.82
N MET A 207 -17.62 21.47 14.02
CA MET A 207 -17.55 22.77 13.36
C MET A 207 -16.41 23.62 13.90
N ILE A 208 -16.14 23.59 15.22
CA ILE A 208 -14.97 24.22 15.85
C ILE A 208 -13.66 23.57 15.35
N GLU A 209 -13.65 22.26 15.14
CA GLU A 209 -12.54 21.54 14.48
C GLU A 209 -12.45 21.81 12.96
N ARG A 210 -13.34 22.64 12.40
CA ARG A 210 -13.40 22.97 10.96
C ARG A 210 -13.51 21.72 10.06
N ASP A 211 -14.28 20.71 10.49
CA ASP A 211 -14.52 19.48 9.73
C ASP A 211 -15.33 19.78 8.45
N GLU A 212 -14.71 19.59 7.29
CA GLU A 212 -15.32 19.90 5.98
C GLU A 212 -16.61 19.11 5.73
N MET A 213 -16.75 17.89 6.25
CA MET A 213 -17.97 17.11 5.99
C MET A 213 -19.17 17.71 6.71
N VAL A 214 -18.99 18.16 7.96
CA VAL A 214 -20.06 18.84 8.71
C VAL A 214 -20.35 20.22 8.12
N VAL A 215 -19.31 20.95 7.68
CA VAL A 215 -19.48 22.26 7.05
C VAL A 215 -20.26 22.16 5.73
N ASN A 216 -20.02 21.12 4.92
CA ASN A 216 -20.69 20.93 3.64
C ASN A 216 -22.16 20.49 3.77
N ASP A 217 -22.53 19.90 4.92
CA ASP A 217 -23.90 19.47 5.21
C ASP A 217 -24.81 20.61 5.71
N LEU A 218 -24.25 21.80 5.99
CA LEU A 218 -24.94 22.97 6.53
C LEU A 218 -25.07 24.10 5.49
N ASP A 219 -26.09 24.95 5.63
CA ASP A 219 -26.26 26.11 4.75
C ASP A 219 -25.16 27.15 4.96
N ALA A 220 -24.76 27.82 3.86
CA ALA A 220 -23.68 28.81 3.87
C ALA A 220 -23.88 29.94 4.91
N ASP A 221 -25.12 30.42 5.07
CA ASP A 221 -25.46 31.49 6.01
C ASP A 221 -25.28 31.07 7.48
N VAL A 222 -25.52 29.80 7.80
CA VAL A 222 -25.34 29.23 9.15
C VAL A 222 -23.86 29.03 9.41
N VAL A 223 -23.14 28.52 8.40
CA VAL A 223 -21.69 28.33 8.45
C VAL A 223 -20.96 29.66 8.67
N GLU A 224 -21.38 30.75 8.01
CA GLU A 224 -20.77 32.07 8.19
C GLU A 224 -20.92 32.57 9.64
N LYS A 225 -22.15 32.52 10.19
CA LYS A 225 -22.41 32.92 11.58
C LYS A 225 -21.66 32.08 12.60
N ALA A 226 -21.59 30.76 12.41
CA ALA A 226 -20.82 29.89 13.29
C ALA A 226 -19.32 30.20 13.22
N ASN A 227 -18.79 30.46 12.01
CA ASN A 227 -17.38 30.84 11.84
C ASN A 227 -17.05 32.19 12.50
N GLU A 228 -17.96 33.16 12.53
CA GLU A 228 -17.75 34.42 13.26
C GLU A 228 -17.52 34.17 14.75
N VAL A 229 -18.33 33.30 15.38
CA VAL A 229 -18.19 32.92 16.79
C VAL A 229 -16.87 32.16 17.02
N ILE A 230 -16.58 31.17 16.18
CA ILE A 230 -15.37 30.35 16.28
C ILE A 230 -14.12 31.23 16.13
N SER A 231 -14.08 32.15 15.17
CA SER A 231 -12.93 33.02 14.96
C SER A 231 -12.79 34.11 16.02
N ALA A 232 -13.86 34.47 16.73
CA ALA A 232 -13.75 35.29 17.94
C ALA A 232 -13.07 34.51 19.08
N PHE A 233 -13.49 33.25 19.27
CA PHE A 233 -12.92 32.34 20.27
C PHE A 233 -11.44 31.99 20.01
N GLU A 234 -11.07 31.71 18.76
CA GLU A 234 -9.67 31.47 18.35
C GLU A 234 -8.77 32.68 18.64
N LYS A 235 -9.28 33.91 18.42
CA LYS A 235 -8.54 35.14 18.73
C LYS A 235 -8.36 35.36 20.23
N GLU A 236 -9.35 35.02 21.04
CA GLU A 236 -9.26 35.10 22.50
C GLU A 236 -8.23 34.11 23.06
N SER A 237 -8.21 32.90 22.51
CA SER A 237 -7.36 31.79 22.99
C SER A 237 -5.95 31.77 22.39
N SER A 238 -5.68 32.55 21.34
CA SER A 238 -4.40 32.59 20.59
C SER A 238 -3.96 31.27 19.94
N ASP A 239 -4.86 30.28 19.85
CA ASP A 239 -4.64 28.96 19.25
C ASP A 239 -5.78 28.62 18.27
N ASP A 240 -5.54 27.66 17.38
CA ASP A 240 -6.54 27.16 16.42
C ASP A 240 -7.59 26.26 17.10
N GLY A 241 -8.86 26.32 16.66
CA GLY A 241 -9.96 25.55 17.23
C GLY A 241 -9.69 24.05 17.25
N VAL A 242 -9.00 23.53 16.23
CA VAL A 242 -8.55 22.13 16.16
C VAL A 242 -7.62 21.77 17.32
N GLN A 243 -6.65 22.63 17.63
CA GLN A 243 -5.66 22.39 18.68
C GLN A 243 -6.27 22.52 20.08
N ILE A 244 -7.19 23.48 20.26
CA ILE A 244 -7.86 23.69 21.53
C ILE A 244 -8.72 22.47 21.88
N VAL A 245 -9.58 22.01 20.96
CA VAL A 245 -10.44 20.84 21.19
C VAL A 245 -9.61 19.58 21.44
N ALA A 246 -8.50 19.39 20.69
CA ALA A 246 -7.61 18.26 20.91
C ALA A 246 -7.00 18.29 22.31
N THR A 247 -6.42 19.42 22.72
CA THR A 247 -5.80 19.60 24.05
C THR A 247 -6.80 19.33 25.18
N GLU A 248 -7.99 19.94 25.12
CA GLU A 248 -9.04 19.78 26.13
C GLU A 248 -9.56 18.34 26.24
N ARG A 249 -9.61 17.61 25.13
CA ARG A 249 -9.95 16.18 25.12
C ARG A 249 -8.85 15.32 25.74
N TYR A 250 -7.58 15.60 25.46
CA TYR A 250 -6.46 14.92 26.11
C TYR A 250 -6.48 15.17 27.62
N ASP A 251 -6.68 16.42 28.05
CA ASP A 251 -6.78 16.75 29.47
C ASP A 251 -7.97 16.04 30.14
N ALA A 252 -9.12 15.94 29.46
CA ALA A 252 -10.27 15.20 29.96
C ALA A 252 -9.98 13.69 30.09
N ALA A 253 -9.32 13.09 29.09
CA ALA A 253 -8.90 11.70 29.13
C ALA A 253 -7.91 11.44 30.28
N GLU A 254 -6.91 12.31 30.45
CA GLU A 254 -5.91 12.21 31.52
C GLU A 254 -6.56 12.33 32.92
N ARG A 255 -7.56 13.21 33.08
CA ARG A 255 -8.34 13.33 34.34
C ARG A 255 -9.06 12.02 34.68
N ILE A 256 -9.71 11.40 33.69
CA ILE A 256 -10.42 10.13 33.89
C ILE A 256 -9.42 9.02 34.18
N GLU A 257 -8.34 8.92 33.40
CA GLU A 257 -7.29 7.92 33.61
C GLU A 257 -6.70 7.99 35.03
N LYS A 258 -6.35 9.19 35.50
CA LYS A 258 -5.83 9.40 36.86
C LYS A 258 -6.83 8.97 37.94
N SER A 259 -8.13 9.10 37.68
CA SER A 259 -9.16 8.72 38.65
C SER A 259 -9.34 7.21 38.76
N CYS A 260 -9.17 6.45 37.67
CA CYS A 260 -9.48 5.01 37.66
C CYS A 260 -8.24 4.09 37.58
N MET A 261 -7.05 4.63 37.29
CA MET A 261 -5.83 3.83 37.12
C MET A 261 -4.93 3.93 38.35
N HIS A 262 -4.75 2.81 39.04
CA HIS A 262 -3.82 2.68 40.15
C HIS A 262 -2.54 1.97 39.71
N ARG A 263 -1.38 2.47 40.14
CA ARG A 263 -0.08 1.87 39.85
C ARG A 263 0.46 1.23 41.14
N PHE A 264 0.55 -0.09 41.18
CA PHE A 264 0.82 -0.87 42.39
C PHE A 264 2.32 -1.05 42.66
N GLU A 265 3.13 -0.96 41.62
CA GLU A 265 4.58 -1.06 41.73
C GLU A 265 5.23 0.15 41.04
N GLU A 266 5.89 1.01 41.82
CA GLU A 266 7.09 1.69 41.34
C GLU A 266 8.18 0.63 41.12
N LYS A 267 8.02 -0.25 40.12
CA LYS A 267 9.20 -0.87 39.53
C LYS A 267 10.03 0.29 39.01
N LYS A 268 11.13 0.58 39.72
CA LYS A 268 12.19 1.47 39.24
C LYS A 268 12.29 1.27 37.73
N ARG A 269 12.23 2.37 36.96
CA ARG A 269 12.42 2.50 35.51
C ARG A 269 13.70 1.83 34.93
N LYS A 270 14.33 0.86 35.61
CA LYS A 270 15.64 0.29 35.32
C LYS A 270 15.63 -1.10 34.69
N ASP A 271 14.54 -1.85 34.72
CA ASP A 271 14.46 -3.05 33.90
C ASP A 271 13.87 -2.68 32.54
N VAL A 272 14.73 -2.08 31.72
CA VAL A 272 14.53 -1.88 30.28
C VAL A 272 13.98 -3.20 29.74
N SER A 273 12.74 -3.18 29.23
CA SER A 273 12.08 -4.41 28.76
C SER A 273 12.93 -5.04 27.65
N ILE A 274 12.80 -6.35 27.41
CA ILE A 274 13.54 -6.99 26.31
C ILE A 274 13.26 -6.26 24.98
N SER A 275 12.02 -5.77 24.79
CA SER A 275 11.64 -4.90 23.69
C SER A 275 12.49 -3.64 23.63
N ASP A 276 12.61 -2.91 24.74
CA ASP A 276 13.37 -1.65 24.79
C ASP A 276 14.88 -1.87 24.57
N LYS A 277 15.43 -3.01 24.99
CA LYS A 277 16.83 -3.37 24.71
C LYS A 277 17.05 -3.63 23.22
N ILE A 278 16.13 -4.37 22.60
CA ILE A 278 16.14 -4.65 21.17
C ILE A 278 15.97 -3.35 20.38
N ASP A 279 15.01 -2.52 20.76
CA ASP A 279 14.73 -1.24 20.10
C ASP A 279 15.92 -0.25 20.23
N ASN A 280 16.65 -0.24 21.35
CA ASN A 280 17.88 0.56 21.47
C ASN A 280 18.96 0.19 20.44
N ILE A 281 18.97 -1.05 19.96
CA ILE A 281 19.90 -1.52 18.93
C ILE A 281 19.28 -1.28 17.54
N LEU A 282 18.04 -1.72 17.32
CA LEU A 282 17.37 -1.67 16.01
C LEU A 282 16.97 -0.27 15.58
N LEU A 283 16.61 0.61 16.52
CA LEU A 283 16.25 2.01 16.26
C LEU A 283 17.44 2.95 16.40
N ASN A 284 18.64 2.43 16.64
CA ASN A 284 19.84 3.24 16.66
C ASN A 284 20.05 3.89 15.28
N ARG A 285 20.31 5.20 15.26
CA ARG A 285 20.50 5.97 14.02
C ARG A 285 21.63 5.43 13.13
N VAL A 286 22.66 4.82 13.72
CA VAL A 286 23.84 4.31 13.00
C VAL A 286 23.75 2.81 12.78
N LEU A 287 23.37 2.03 13.81
CA LEU A 287 23.32 0.56 13.71
C LEU A 287 22.02 0.03 13.09
N GLY A 288 20.92 0.79 13.16
CA GLY A 288 19.62 0.34 12.65
C GLY A 288 19.62 0.09 11.15
N ILE A 289 20.24 0.97 10.35
CA ILE A 289 20.26 0.85 8.88
C ILE A 289 21.11 -0.37 8.43
N PRO A 290 22.34 -0.59 8.93
CA PRO A 290 23.10 -1.80 8.66
C PRO A 290 22.39 -3.08 9.07
N ILE A 291 21.76 -3.12 10.26
CA ILE A 291 21.02 -4.30 10.70
C ILE A 291 19.84 -4.57 9.78
N PHE A 292 19.12 -3.52 9.40
CA PHE A 292 18.04 -3.62 8.43
C PHE A 292 18.51 -4.20 7.09
N LEU A 293 19.60 -3.66 6.53
CA LEU A 293 20.19 -4.19 5.31
C LEU A 293 20.63 -5.65 5.46
N ALA A 294 21.20 -6.03 6.61
CA ALA A 294 21.61 -7.41 6.88
C ALA A 294 20.42 -8.36 6.96
N VAL A 295 19.33 -7.98 7.64
CA VAL A 295 18.09 -8.76 7.71
C VAL A 295 17.48 -8.91 6.31
N MET A 296 17.40 -7.82 5.55
CA MET A 296 16.86 -7.87 4.19
C MET A 296 17.73 -8.69 3.23
N LEU A 297 19.05 -8.61 3.38
CA LEU A 297 19.99 -9.46 2.63
C LEU A 297 19.80 -10.93 2.99
N ALA A 298 19.58 -11.26 4.27
CA ALA A 298 19.27 -12.63 4.67
C ALA A 298 17.95 -13.12 4.06
N VAL A 299 16.89 -12.29 4.09
CA VAL A 299 15.61 -12.61 3.43
C VAL A 299 15.81 -12.86 1.93
N TYR A 300 16.53 -11.97 1.25
CA TYR A 300 16.82 -12.10 -0.18
C TYR A 300 17.64 -13.35 -0.50
N TYR A 301 18.68 -13.61 0.29
CA TYR A 301 19.55 -14.77 0.12
C TYR A 301 18.79 -16.09 0.32
N ILE A 302 17.94 -16.17 1.34
CA ILE A 302 17.14 -17.38 1.61
C ILE A 302 16.06 -17.58 0.54
N SER A 303 15.34 -16.50 0.19
CA SER A 303 14.18 -16.59 -0.69
C SER A 303 14.51 -16.66 -2.18
N ILE A 304 15.57 -16.00 -2.64
CA ILE A 304 15.84 -15.85 -4.07
C ILE A 304 17.12 -16.59 -4.49
N GLN A 305 18.15 -16.67 -3.66
CA GLN A 305 19.43 -17.27 -4.06
C GLN A 305 19.59 -18.75 -3.68
N THR A 306 18.83 -19.25 -2.71
CA THR A 306 18.99 -20.62 -2.18
C THR A 306 17.75 -21.48 -2.36
N VAL A 307 16.80 -21.41 -1.42
CA VAL A 307 15.64 -22.32 -1.40
C VAL A 307 14.70 -22.04 -2.56
N GLY A 308 14.56 -20.76 -2.92
CA GLY A 308 13.68 -20.36 -4.01
C GLY A 308 14.19 -20.77 -5.40
N THR A 309 15.46 -20.49 -5.73
CA THR A 309 16.07 -20.93 -7.00
C THR A 309 16.03 -22.44 -7.13
N TRP A 310 16.47 -23.16 -6.11
CA TRP A 310 16.40 -24.63 -6.13
C TRP A 310 15.02 -25.18 -6.47
N GLY A 311 13.95 -24.58 -5.89
CA GLY A 311 12.59 -24.97 -6.22
C GLY A 311 12.12 -24.53 -7.62
N SER A 312 12.54 -23.34 -8.06
CA SER A 312 12.20 -22.79 -9.37
C SER A 312 12.87 -23.56 -10.51
N ASP A 313 14.17 -23.81 -10.39
CA ASP A 313 14.99 -24.50 -11.38
C ASP A 313 14.49 -25.94 -11.54
N TRP A 314 14.14 -26.61 -10.44
CA TRP A 314 13.53 -27.94 -10.52
C TRP A 314 12.19 -27.96 -11.29
N ILE A 315 11.34 -26.93 -11.12
CA ILE A 315 10.08 -26.85 -11.88
C ILE A 315 10.35 -26.55 -13.35
N ASN A 316 11.25 -25.62 -13.65
CA ASN A 316 11.54 -25.20 -15.02
C ASN A 316 12.29 -26.29 -15.79
N ASP A 317 13.36 -26.84 -15.23
CA ASP A 317 14.29 -27.70 -15.95
C ASP A 317 13.83 -29.16 -15.97
N ASN A 318 13.13 -29.63 -14.94
CA ASN A 318 12.63 -31.00 -14.89
C ASN A 318 11.16 -31.08 -15.27
N ALA A 319 10.27 -30.42 -14.53
CA ALA A 319 8.83 -30.63 -14.68
C ALA A 319 8.29 -30.03 -15.99
N THR A 320 8.75 -28.84 -16.37
CA THR A 320 8.31 -28.15 -17.59
C THR A 320 8.85 -28.84 -18.83
N ALA A 321 10.17 -29.09 -18.89
CA ALA A 321 10.80 -29.77 -20.01
C ALA A 321 10.18 -31.15 -20.27
N TRP A 322 10.05 -31.96 -19.22
CA TRP A 322 9.42 -33.29 -19.34
C TRP A 322 8.00 -33.22 -19.91
N LEU A 323 7.17 -32.28 -19.43
CA LEU A 323 5.80 -32.15 -19.90
C LEU A 323 5.73 -31.59 -21.34
N GLN A 324 6.56 -30.60 -21.67
CA GLN A 324 6.62 -30.02 -23.00
C GLN A 324 7.05 -31.05 -24.03
N ASP A 325 8.11 -31.82 -23.76
CA ASP A 325 8.60 -32.87 -24.66
C ASP A 325 7.56 -33.99 -24.81
N THR A 326 7.00 -34.49 -23.71
CA THR A 326 5.99 -35.56 -23.74
C THR A 326 4.75 -35.15 -24.54
N VAL A 327 4.27 -33.91 -24.37
CA VAL A 327 3.10 -33.41 -25.09
C VAL A 327 3.45 -33.13 -26.56
N ARG A 328 4.64 -32.59 -26.84
CA ARG A 328 5.11 -32.34 -28.21
C ARG A 328 5.24 -33.64 -29.01
N ASP A 329 5.83 -34.67 -28.42
CA ASP A 329 5.99 -35.99 -29.05
C ASP A 329 4.62 -36.62 -29.32
N ALA A 330 3.71 -36.62 -28.32
CA ALA A 330 2.36 -37.17 -28.47
C ALA A 330 1.53 -36.46 -29.54
N LEU A 331 1.66 -35.14 -29.67
CA LEU A 331 0.97 -34.35 -30.71
C LEU A 331 1.57 -34.56 -32.10
N THR A 332 2.89 -34.75 -32.17
CA THR A 332 3.60 -35.02 -33.43
C THR A 332 3.24 -36.42 -33.94
N ASP A 333 3.19 -37.42 -33.06
CA ASP A 333 2.73 -38.78 -33.38
C ASP A 333 1.27 -38.81 -33.86
N ALA A 334 0.44 -37.90 -33.34
CA ALA A 334 -0.95 -37.73 -33.75
C ALA A 334 -1.14 -36.93 -35.06
N ASN A 335 -0.06 -36.51 -35.75
CA ASN A 335 -0.08 -35.66 -36.94
C ASN A 335 -0.89 -34.36 -36.76
N VAL A 336 -0.83 -33.77 -35.56
CA VAL A 336 -1.43 -32.46 -35.30
C VAL A 336 -0.63 -31.36 -36.00
N SER A 337 -1.31 -30.34 -36.54
CA SER A 337 -0.65 -29.22 -37.21
C SER A 337 0.39 -28.54 -36.31
N THR A 338 1.53 -28.19 -36.87
CA THR A 338 2.64 -27.51 -36.15
C THR A 338 2.20 -26.25 -35.42
N ALA A 339 1.28 -25.48 -35.99
CA ALA A 339 0.70 -24.29 -35.37
C ALA A 339 -0.07 -24.59 -34.08
N LEU A 340 -0.87 -25.66 -34.06
CA LEU A 340 -1.64 -26.06 -32.88
C LEU A 340 -0.72 -26.67 -31.80
N THR A 341 0.30 -27.44 -32.22
CA THR A 341 1.32 -27.94 -31.31
C THR A 341 2.08 -26.80 -30.64
N GLY A 342 2.48 -25.78 -31.41
CA GLY A 342 3.12 -24.57 -30.87
C GLY A 342 2.22 -23.81 -29.89
N LEU A 343 0.92 -23.67 -30.18
CA LEU A 343 0.00 -22.99 -29.27
C LEU A 343 -0.11 -23.72 -27.93
N ILE A 344 -0.22 -25.05 -27.96
CA ILE A 344 -0.39 -25.86 -26.76
C ILE A 344 0.91 -25.90 -25.95
N VAL A 345 2.04 -26.16 -26.59
CA VAL A 345 3.34 -26.38 -25.91
C VAL A 345 4.03 -25.06 -25.57
N ASP A 346 4.22 -24.19 -26.55
CA ASP A 346 4.99 -22.95 -26.42
C ASP A 346 4.14 -21.75 -25.97
N GLY A 347 2.82 -21.79 -26.22
CA GLY A 347 1.89 -20.78 -25.73
C GLY A 347 1.32 -21.08 -24.34
N ILE A 348 0.55 -22.18 -24.22
CA ILE A 348 -0.22 -22.50 -23.02
C ILE A 348 0.63 -23.16 -21.94
N ILE A 349 1.32 -24.27 -22.25
CA ILE A 349 2.11 -25.01 -21.25
C ILE A 349 3.26 -24.12 -20.74
N ALA A 350 4.02 -23.50 -21.64
CA ALA A 350 5.06 -22.54 -21.25
C ALA A 350 4.49 -21.40 -20.39
N GLY A 351 3.32 -20.86 -20.73
CA GLY A 351 2.66 -19.81 -19.95
C GLY A 351 2.21 -20.27 -18.55
N VAL A 352 1.69 -21.49 -18.40
CA VAL A 352 1.32 -22.06 -17.08
C VAL A 352 2.57 -22.27 -16.22
N PHE A 353 3.63 -22.84 -16.81
CA PHE A 353 4.85 -23.14 -16.08
C PHE A 353 5.71 -21.91 -15.82
N ALA A 354 5.62 -20.85 -16.62
CA ALA A 354 6.17 -19.55 -16.25
C ALA A 354 5.61 -19.07 -14.90
N VAL A 355 4.32 -19.30 -14.61
CA VAL A 355 3.71 -18.92 -13.32
C VAL A 355 4.13 -19.87 -12.20
N LEU A 356 4.14 -21.18 -12.47
CA LEU A 356 4.47 -22.20 -11.47
C LEU A 356 5.96 -22.23 -11.13
N GLY A 357 6.84 -21.92 -12.09
CA GLY A 357 8.28 -21.82 -11.91
C GLY A 357 8.68 -20.79 -10.87
N PHE A 358 8.06 -19.60 -10.87
CA PHE A 358 8.33 -18.57 -9.85
C PHE A 358 7.66 -18.81 -8.50
N LEU A 359 6.72 -19.76 -8.41
CA LEU A 359 5.92 -19.95 -7.21
C LEU A 359 6.75 -20.32 -5.97
N PRO A 360 7.75 -21.23 -6.03
CA PRO A 360 8.61 -21.55 -4.88
C PRO A 360 9.35 -20.33 -4.33
N GLN A 361 9.98 -19.53 -5.19
CA GLN A 361 10.68 -18.30 -4.80
C GLN A 361 9.73 -17.34 -4.05
N ILE A 362 8.53 -17.15 -4.59
CA ILE A 362 7.52 -16.25 -4.01
C ILE A 362 6.99 -16.79 -2.68
N ILE A 363 6.77 -18.10 -2.54
CA ILE A 363 6.34 -18.72 -1.28
C ILE A 363 7.37 -18.47 -0.18
N VAL A 364 8.65 -18.71 -0.45
CA VAL A 364 9.72 -18.50 0.55
C VAL A 364 9.85 -17.02 0.90
N LEU A 365 9.75 -16.12 -0.09
CA LEU A 365 9.75 -14.68 0.16
C LEU A 365 8.57 -14.27 1.06
N PHE A 366 7.35 -14.73 0.77
CA PHE A 366 6.18 -14.43 1.61
C PHE A 366 6.28 -15.05 3.00
N LEU A 367 6.92 -16.20 3.15
CA LEU A 367 7.19 -16.82 4.44
C LEU A 367 8.09 -15.90 5.28
N CYS A 368 9.23 -15.47 4.73
CA CYS A 368 10.16 -14.56 5.40
C CYS A 368 9.50 -13.22 5.75
N LEU A 369 8.74 -12.63 4.83
CA LEU A 369 8.04 -11.37 5.08
C LEU A 369 6.94 -11.50 6.14
N SER A 370 6.20 -12.61 6.15
CA SER A 370 5.16 -12.87 7.16
C SER A 370 5.77 -13.06 8.55
N ILE A 371 6.98 -13.64 8.66
CA ILE A 371 7.74 -13.71 9.92
C ILE A 371 8.12 -12.31 10.41
N LEU A 372 8.63 -11.43 9.52
CA LEU A 372 9.02 -10.06 9.87
C LEU A 372 7.82 -9.17 10.23
N GLU A 373 6.67 -9.42 9.60
CA GLU A 373 5.42 -8.73 9.86
C GLU A 373 4.85 -9.14 11.23
N GLU A 374 4.75 -10.45 11.52
CA GLU A 374 4.23 -10.95 12.79
C GLU A 374 5.13 -10.67 13.99
N CYS A 375 6.45 -10.57 13.80
CA CYS A 375 7.35 -10.23 14.90
C CYS A 375 7.34 -8.72 15.25
N GLY A 376 6.67 -7.89 14.45
CA GLY A 376 6.59 -6.44 14.67
C GLY A 376 7.81 -5.66 14.17
N TYR A 377 8.79 -6.30 13.52
CA TYR A 377 10.01 -5.65 13.01
C TYR A 377 9.70 -4.58 11.95
N MET A 378 8.72 -4.81 11.08
CA MET A 378 8.34 -3.88 10.01
C MET A 378 7.98 -2.47 10.53
N SER A 379 7.34 -2.37 11.69
CA SER A 379 7.00 -1.08 12.31
C SER A 379 8.24 -0.26 12.72
N ARG A 380 9.31 -0.93 13.18
CA ARG A 380 10.58 -0.29 13.58
C ARG A 380 11.36 0.19 12.37
N VAL A 381 11.39 -0.62 11.31
CA VAL A 381 12.01 -0.24 10.04
C VAL A 381 11.37 1.01 9.47
N ALA A 382 10.03 1.07 9.47
CA ALA A 382 9.29 2.24 9.01
C ALA A 382 9.64 3.48 9.85
N TYR A 383 9.74 3.35 11.18
CA TYR A 383 10.16 4.45 12.06
C TYR A 383 11.60 4.92 11.78
N LEU A 384 12.55 3.98 11.64
CA LEU A 384 13.96 4.28 11.39
C LEU A 384 14.17 5.09 10.10
N LEU A 385 13.38 4.78 9.07
CA LEU A 385 13.51 5.36 7.73
C LEU A 385 12.48 6.48 7.44
N ASP A 386 11.63 6.80 8.42
CA ASP A 386 10.61 7.85 8.31
C ASP A 386 11.21 9.22 7.94
N ARG A 387 12.31 9.60 8.59
CA ARG A 387 13.00 10.86 8.32
C ARG A 387 13.49 10.99 6.86
N LEU A 388 13.81 9.88 6.20
CA LEU A 388 14.25 9.91 4.80
C LEU A 388 13.07 10.16 3.86
N PHE A 389 11.96 9.46 4.05
CA PHE A 389 10.79 9.53 3.17
C PHE A 389 9.90 10.74 3.42
N CYS A 390 9.73 11.17 4.68
CA CYS A 390 8.92 12.33 5.04
C CYS A 390 9.45 13.63 4.44
N ARG A 391 10.77 13.75 4.19
CA ARG A 391 11.35 14.90 3.48
C ARG A 391 10.86 15.04 2.03
N PHE A 392 10.48 13.93 1.41
CA PHE A 392 9.91 13.88 0.07
C PHE A 392 8.36 13.76 0.11
N GLY A 393 7.78 13.97 1.29
CA GLY A 393 6.35 13.89 1.55
C GLY A 393 5.80 12.47 1.68
N LEU A 394 6.62 11.42 1.60
CA LEU A 394 6.15 10.04 1.70
C LEU A 394 6.17 9.55 3.15
N SER A 395 5.27 8.64 3.52
CA SER A 395 5.31 7.99 4.85
C SER A 395 6.54 7.10 4.98
N GLY A 396 7.14 6.98 6.17
CA GLY A 396 8.18 5.99 6.46
C GLY A 396 7.79 4.55 6.14
N LYS A 397 6.49 4.22 6.16
CA LYS A 397 5.98 2.89 5.75
C LYS A 397 6.21 2.58 4.26
N THR A 398 6.45 3.58 3.42
CA THR A 398 6.77 3.44 1.98
C THR A 398 8.02 2.58 1.74
N VAL A 399 8.96 2.60 2.70
CA VAL A 399 10.17 1.79 2.66
C VAL A 399 9.86 0.30 2.50
N ILE A 400 8.81 -0.17 3.18
CA ILE A 400 8.48 -1.59 3.26
C ILE A 400 8.23 -2.12 1.83
N PRO A 401 7.30 -1.55 1.04
CA PRO A 401 7.17 -1.86 -0.38
C PRO A 401 8.46 -1.72 -1.19
N VAL A 402 9.19 -0.60 -1.05
CA VAL A 402 10.42 -0.32 -1.85
C VAL A 402 11.45 -1.44 -1.70
N VAL A 403 11.63 -1.91 -0.47
CA VAL A 403 12.62 -2.92 -0.14
C VAL A 403 12.15 -4.32 -0.55
N ILE A 404 10.85 -4.64 -0.38
CA ILE A 404 10.27 -5.86 -0.95
C ILE A 404 10.39 -5.87 -2.48
N GLY A 405 10.33 -4.69 -3.11
CA GLY A 405 10.48 -4.48 -4.55
C GLY A 405 11.82 -4.92 -5.13
N MET A 406 12.88 -4.91 -4.32
CA MET A 406 14.19 -5.45 -4.70
C MET A 406 14.15 -6.96 -4.97
N GLY A 407 13.22 -7.67 -4.34
CA GLY A 407 12.94 -9.07 -4.65
C GLY A 407 12.02 -9.17 -5.86
N CYS A 408 10.75 -8.81 -5.69
CA CYS A 408 9.75 -8.88 -6.74
C CYS A 408 8.75 -7.71 -6.65
N GLY A 409 8.39 -7.12 -7.79
CA GLY A 409 7.47 -5.99 -7.85
C GLY A 409 6.04 -6.33 -7.40
N VAL A 410 5.60 -7.58 -7.57
CA VAL A 410 4.23 -8.02 -7.23
C VAL A 410 3.95 -7.99 -5.71
N PRO A 411 4.73 -8.69 -4.85
CA PRO A 411 4.56 -8.61 -3.40
C PRO A 411 4.80 -7.19 -2.86
N ALA A 412 5.68 -6.44 -3.51
CA ALA A 412 6.00 -5.07 -3.14
C ALA A 412 4.80 -4.13 -3.28
N ILE A 413 4.10 -4.18 -4.43
CA ILE A 413 2.88 -3.41 -4.66
C ILE A 413 1.80 -3.81 -3.66
N MET A 414 1.59 -5.10 -3.40
CA MET A 414 0.61 -5.55 -2.40
C MET A 414 0.97 -5.12 -0.98
N GLY A 415 2.25 -5.00 -0.67
CA GLY A 415 2.74 -4.50 0.62
C GLY A 415 2.40 -3.03 0.88
N SER A 416 2.04 -2.26 -0.16
CA SER A 416 1.62 -0.86 0.00
C SER A 416 0.35 -0.70 0.84
N ARG A 417 -0.44 -1.76 1.02
CA ARG A 417 -1.62 -1.81 1.90
C ARG A 417 -1.33 -1.50 3.37
N THR A 418 -0.09 -1.65 3.79
CA THR A 418 0.34 -1.30 5.15
C THR A 418 0.31 0.22 5.41
N ILE A 419 0.22 1.01 4.34
CA ILE A 419 0.13 2.48 4.37
C ILE A 419 -1.35 2.86 4.49
N GLU A 420 -1.70 3.53 5.59
CA GLU A 420 -3.07 3.95 5.90
C GLU A 420 -3.54 5.12 5.02
N ASP A 421 -2.64 6.08 4.75
CA ASP A 421 -2.93 7.20 3.88
C ASP A 421 -3.09 6.74 2.42
N GLU A 422 -4.31 6.86 1.90
CA GLU A 422 -4.68 6.44 0.56
C GLU A 422 -3.79 7.08 -0.52
N GLN A 423 -3.44 8.36 -0.34
CA GLN A 423 -2.60 9.09 -1.28
C GLN A 423 -1.21 8.48 -1.36
N THR A 424 -0.54 8.35 -0.22
CA THR A 424 0.80 7.77 -0.14
C THR A 424 0.79 6.31 -0.58
N ARG A 425 -0.27 5.55 -0.25
CA ARG A 425 -0.46 4.16 -0.69
C ARG A 425 -0.47 4.06 -2.22
N ARG A 426 -1.29 4.87 -2.90
CA ARG A 426 -1.37 4.88 -4.38
C ARG A 426 -0.04 5.26 -5.01
N ILE A 427 0.61 6.32 -4.53
CA ILE A 427 1.92 6.76 -5.06
C ILE A 427 2.94 5.64 -4.89
N THR A 428 3.01 5.03 -3.71
CA THR A 428 3.92 3.92 -3.42
C THR A 428 3.67 2.74 -4.37
N ALA A 429 2.42 2.32 -4.54
CA ALA A 429 2.04 1.26 -5.46
C ALA A 429 2.48 1.54 -6.91
N MET A 430 2.50 2.80 -7.34
CA MET A 430 2.98 3.20 -8.67
C MET A 430 4.51 3.24 -8.76
N THR A 431 5.22 3.67 -7.72
CA THR A 431 6.66 3.97 -7.84
C THR A 431 7.58 2.84 -7.38
N THR A 432 7.11 1.96 -6.50
CA THR A 432 7.94 0.92 -5.87
C THR A 432 8.70 0.02 -6.85
N THR A 433 8.19 -0.19 -8.07
CA THR A 433 8.81 -1.05 -9.09
C THR A 433 9.98 -0.42 -9.85
N PHE A 434 10.33 0.84 -9.57
CA PHE A 434 11.53 1.47 -10.12
C PHE A 434 12.82 0.89 -9.53
N VAL A 435 12.76 0.27 -8.35
CA VAL A 435 13.92 -0.44 -7.81
C VAL A 435 14.17 -1.70 -8.66
N PRO A 436 15.45 -2.02 -8.99
CA PRO A 436 15.76 -3.28 -9.65
C PRO A 436 15.26 -4.49 -8.83
N CYS A 437 14.45 -5.34 -9.45
CA CYS A 437 14.01 -6.63 -8.90
C CYS A 437 14.94 -7.76 -9.37
N SER A 438 14.80 -8.97 -8.82
CA SER A 438 15.64 -10.14 -9.19
C SER A 438 15.70 -10.38 -10.69
N ALA A 439 14.55 -10.32 -11.39
CA ALA A 439 14.46 -10.50 -12.84
C ALA A 439 15.18 -9.42 -13.68
N LYS A 440 15.53 -8.26 -13.10
CA LYS A 440 16.30 -7.20 -13.79
C LYS A 440 17.80 -7.37 -13.61
N LEU A 441 18.24 -8.18 -12.64
CA LEU A 441 19.66 -8.40 -12.36
C LEU A 441 20.40 -9.01 -13.56
N PRO A 442 19.89 -10.03 -14.27
CA PRO A 442 20.57 -10.58 -15.45
C PRO A 442 20.88 -9.52 -16.52
N ILE A 443 19.95 -8.60 -16.74
CA ILE A 443 20.10 -7.51 -17.73
C ILE A 443 21.17 -6.51 -17.27
N ILE A 444 21.20 -6.19 -15.97
CA ILE A 444 22.24 -5.33 -15.40
C ILE A 444 23.61 -6.01 -15.52
N THR A 445 23.71 -7.29 -15.18
CA THR A 445 24.98 -8.02 -15.19
C THR A 445 25.54 -8.19 -16.59
N ILE A 446 24.72 -8.54 -17.60
CA ILE A 446 25.21 -8.72 -18.97
C ILE A 446 25.71 -7.41 -19.59
N ILE A 447 25.02 -6.29 -19.36
CA ILE A 447 25.43 -4.98 -19.88
C ILE A 447 26.72 -4.51 -19.20
N ILE A 448 26.86 -4.75 -17.89
CA ILE A 448 28.08 -4.43 -17.15
C ILE A 448 29.24 -5.33 -17.62
N ALA A 449 29.00 -6.61 -17.84
CA ALA A 449 29.99 -7.54 -18.36
C ALA A 449 30.44 -7.15 -19.78
N ALA A 450 29.51 -6.71 -20.63
CA ALA A 450 29.77 -6.32 -22.02
C ALA A 450 30.62 -5.04 -22.15
N PHE A 451 30.35 -4.02 -21.34
CA PHE A 451 30.91 -2.67 -21.58
C PHE A 451 31.70 -2.06 -20.41
N PHE A 452 31.59 -2.61 -19.19
CA PHE A 452 32.05 -1.93 -17.98
C PHE A 452 32.95 -2.79 -17.07
N HIS A 453 33.58 -3.84 -17.61
CA HIS A 453 34.56 -4.68 -16.90
C HIS A 453 34.09 -5.13 -15.50
N GLU A 454 32.84 -5.57 -15.39
CA GLU A 454 32.26 -6.07 -14.12
C GLU A 454 32.27 -5.04 -12.96
N SER A 455 32.22 -3.75 -13.28
CA SER A 455 32.22 -2.68 -12.27
C SER A 455 30.97 -2.70 -11.38
N ALA A 456 31.17 -3.06 -10.11
CA ALA A 456 30.13 -3.04 -9.08
C ALA A 456 29.50 -1.64 -8.86
N ILE A 457 30.24 -0.57 -9.19
CA ILE A 457 29.76 0.81 -9.06
C ILE A 457 28.60 1.07 -10.04
N VAL A 458 28.67 0.52 -11.26
CA VAL A 458 27.62 0.68 -12.27
C VAL A 458 26.35 -0.03 -11.80
N ALA A 459 26.46 -1.25 -11.26
CA ALA A 459 25.33 -1.97 -10.68
C ALA A 459 24.69 -1.17 -9.52
N LEU A 460 25.51 -0.68 -8.58
CA LEU A 460 25.04 0.12 -7.45
C LEU A 460 24.33 1.40 -7.91
N SER A 461 24.84 2.05 -8.96
CA SER A 461 24.26 3.27 -9.50
C SER A 461 22.83 3.07 -10.01
N MET A 462 22.50 1.87 -10.51
CA MET A 462 21.14 1.54 -10.95
C MET A 462 20.15 1.42 -9.80
N TYR A 463 20.58 0.85 -8.67
CA TYR A 463 19.76 0.83 -7.45
C TYR A 463 19.53 2.24 -6.91
N VAL A 464 20.58 3.06 -6.87
CA VAL A 464 20.49 4.46 -6.45
C VAL A 464 19.57 5.25 -7.38
N LEU A 465 19.69 5.06 -8.69
CA LEU A 465 18.81 5.68 -9.68
C LEU A 465 17.34 5.33 -9.41
N GLY A 466 17.03 4.04 -9.22
CA GLY A 466 15.66 3.60 -8.89
C GLY A 466 15.10 4.29 -7.64
N ILE A 467 15.87 4.33 -6.55
CA ILE A 467 15.46 5.00 -5.30
C ILE A 467 15.27 6.51 -5.52
N CYS A 468 16.19 7.16 -6.24
CA CYS A 468 16.06 8.57 -6.58
C CYS A 468 14.78 8.84 -7.39
N MET A 469 14.47 8.01 -8.38
CA MET A 469 13.26 8.17 -9.19
C MET A 469 11.98 7.97 -8.38
N ILE A 470 11.98 7.12 -7.36
CA ILE A 470 10.85 6.96 -6.42
C ILE A 470 10.62 8.24 -5.63
N LEU A 471 11.68 8.79 -5.03
CA LEU A 471 11.60 9.99 -4.20
C LEU A 471 11.14 11.21 -5.03
N MET A 472 11.70 11.37 -6.24
CA MET A 472 11.34 12.46 -7.14
C MET A 472 9.92 12.31 -7.68
N SER A 473 9.51 11.09 -8.02
CA SER A 473 8.12 10.79 -8.42
C SER A 473 7.13 11.02 -7.29
N GLY A 474 7.51 10.76 -6.04
CA GLY A 474 6.68 11.05 -4.87
C GLY A 474 6.32 12.54 -4.77
N ILE A 475 7.28 13.43 -4.99
CA ILE A 475 7.05 14.89 -5.01
C ILE A 475 6.15 15.28 -6.19
N ILE A 476 6.40 14.73 -7.37
CA ILE A 476 5.68 15.09 -8.60
C ILE A 476 4.24 14.59 -8.57
N LEU A 477 4.02 13.32 -8.24
CA LEU A 477 2.69 12.68 -8.23
C LEU A 477 1.77 13.29 -7.17
N LYS A 478 2.30 13.78 -6.04
CA LYS A 478 1.50 14.52 -5.05
C LYS A 478 0.86 15.78 -5.59
N LYS A 479 1.44 16.39 -6.63
CA LYS A 479 0.95 17.63 -7.24
C LYS A 479 -0.17 17.40 -8.24
N PHE A 480 -0.42 16.15 -8.65
CA PHE A 480 -1.54 15.85 -9.55
C PHE A 480 -2.84 15.70 -8.74
N SER A 481 -3.80 16.59 -9.01
CA SER A 481 -5.07 16.78 -8.27
C SER A 481 -6.04 15.58 -8.23
N GLY A 482 -5.67 14.43 -8.79
CA GLY A 482 -6.44 13.19 -8.74
C GLY A 482 -6.00 12.22 -7.63
N VAL A 483 -5.00 12.61 -6.83
CA VAL A 483 -4.32 11.75 -5.84
C VAL A 483 -4.36 12.36 -4.42
N THR A 484 -5.02 13.50 -4.22
CA THR A 484 -4.89 14.33 -3.01
C THR A 484 -5.84 13.95 -1.87
N GLY A 485 -5.26 13.65 -0.70
CA GLY A 485 -5.87 13.72 0.63
C GLY A 485 -5.00 14.62 1.53
N LYS A 486 -5.55 15.16 2.63
CA LYS A 486 -4.77 16.01 3.56
C LYS A 486 -3.80 15.15 4.37
N PRO A 487 -2.59 15.67 4.71
CA PRO A 487 -1.65 14.94 5.54
C PRO A 487 -2.28 14.65 6.91
N SER A 488 -2.47 13.36 7.22
CA SER A 488 -2.91 12.94 8.55
C SER A 488 -1.78 13.18 9.55
N PRO A 489 -2.05 13.80 10.73
CA PRO A 489 -1.08 13.86 11.82
C PRO A 489 -0.76 12.44 12.28
N PHE A 490 0.40 11.95 11.84
CA PHE A 490 0.81 10.58 12.00
C PHE A 490 1.33 10.34 13.44
N VAL A 491 0.57 9.61 14.24
CA VAL A 491 1.01 9.08 15.54
C VAL A 491 1.35 7.61 15.38
N MET A 492 2.62 7.28 15.15
CA MET A 492 3.06 5.88 15.01
C MET A 492 3.12 5.20 16.38
N GLU A 493 2.22 4.24 16.63
CA GLU A 493 2.39 3.28 17.73
C GLU A 493 3.36 2.18 17.31
N LEU A 494 4.41 1.96 18.10
CA LEU A 494 5.26 0.79 17.96
C LEU A 494 4.58 -0.37 18.70
N PRO A 495 4.03 -1.40 18.00
CA PRO A 495 3.41 -2.55 18.66
C PRO A 495 4.44 -3.31 19.50
N VAL A 496 4.03 -4.04 20.53
CA VAL A 496 4.98 -4.86 21.32
C VAL A 496 5.54 -6.00 20.47
N TYR A 497 6.81 -6.42 20.69
CA TYR A 497 7.32 -7.62 20.03
C TYR A 497 6.50 -8.85 20.44
N HIS A 498 6.07 -9.61 19.45
CA HIS A 498 5.43 -10.90 19.64
C HIS A 498 6.21 -11.98 18.89
N ALA A 499 6.27 -13.18 19.44
CA ALA A 499 6.81 -14.31 18.70
C ALA A 499 5.80 -14.70 17.60
N PRO A 500 6.24 -14.84 16.34
CA PRO A 500 5.35 -15.23 15.24
C PRO A 500 4.79 -16.62 15.51
N THR A 501 3.50 -16.82 15.24
CA THR A 501 2.86 -18.14 15.44
C THR A 501 2.93 -18.91 14.13
N CYS A 502 3.49 -20.12 14.14
CA CYS A 502 3.68 -20.91 12.91
C CYS A 502 2.40 -21.06 12.08
N ARG A 503 1.24 -21.17 12.76
CA ARG A 503 -0.06 -21.29 12.10
C ARG A 503 -0.42 -20.02 11.32
N ASN A 504 -0.25 -18.84 11.91
CA ASN A 504 -0.58 -17.58 11.23
C ASN A 504 0.40 -17.35 10.08
N VAL A 505 1.70 -17.57 10.30
CA VAL A 505 2.73 -17.42 9.26
C VAL A 505 2.42 -18.29 8.05
N LEU A 506 2.11 -19.57 8.25
CA LEU A 506 1.79 -20.50 7.16
C LEU A 506 0.46 -20.16 6.46
N THR A 507 -0.55 -19.75 7.22
CA THR A 507 -1.87 -19.36 6.66
C THR A 507 -1.71 -18.10 5.80
N ASN A 508 -1.05 -17.06 6.33
CA ASN A 508 -0.77 -15.81 5.62
C ASN A 508 0.07 -16.06 4.36
N THR A 509 1.10 -16.92 4.46
CA THR A 509 1.93 -17.30 3.32
C THR A 509 1.12 -18.02 2.24
N GLY A 510 0.26 -18.97 2.64
CA GLY A 510 -0.62 -19.71 1.74
C GLY A 510 -1.63 -18.82 1.03
N GLU A 511 -2.30 -17.92 1.76
CA GLU A 511 -3.27 -16.97 1.20
C GLU A 511 -2.63 -15.99 0.21
N LYS A 512 -1.48 -15.41 0.57
CA LYS A 512 -0.72 -14.49 -0.30
C LYS A 512 -0.24 -15.20 -1.58
N SER A 513 0.28 -16.43 -1.44
CA SER A 513 0.75 -17.24 -2.58
C SER A 513 -0.40 -17.68 -3.49
N TRP A 514 -1.54 -18.09 -2.93
CA TRP A 514 -2.71 -18.47 -3.74
C TRP A 514 -3.33 -17.27 -4.46
N SER A 515 -3.36 -16.11 -3.80
CA SER A 515 -3.75 -14.84 -4.43
C SER A 515 -2.82 -14.46 -5.59
N PHE A 516 -1.53 -14.78 -5.51
CA PHE A 516 -0.59 -14.63 -6.63
C PHE A 516 -0.96 -15.56 -7.79
N VAL A 517 -1.07 -16.88 -7.55
CA VAL A 517 -1.38 -17.85 -8.62
C VAL A 517 -2.69 -17.53 -9.34
N LYS A 518 -3.78 -17.34 -8.60
CA LYS A 518 -5.10 -17.08 -9.20
C LYS A 518 -5.15 -15.80 -10.00
N LYS A 519 -4.48 -14.75 -9.52
CA LYS A 519 -4.76 -13.41 -9.99
C LYS A 519 -3.62 -12.80 -10.82
N ALA A 520 -2.37 -13.21 -10.66
CA ALA A 520 -1.28 -12.87 -11.56
C ALA A 520 -1.14 -13.92 -12.67
N GLY A 521 -1.37 -15.19 -12.36
CA GLY A 521 -1.24 -16.28 -13.31
C GLY A 521 -2.14 -16.14 -14.53
N THR A 522 -3.39 -15.68 -14.37
CA THR A 522 -4.30 -15.45 -15.51
C THR A 522 -3.80 -14.39 -16.47
N PHE A 523 -3.19 -13.31 -15.96
CA PHE A 523 -2.63 -12.26 -16.82
C PHE A 523 -1.35 -12.72 -17.52
N ILE A 524 -0.48 -13.45 -16.81
CA ILE A 524 0.74 -14.03 -17.39
C ILE A 524 0.38 -14.99 -18.52
N LEU A 525 -0.48 -15.98 -18.27
CA LEU A 525 -0.94 -16.95 -19.25
C LEU A 525 -1.52 -16.28 -20.51
N LEU A 526 -2.48 -15.37 -20.33
CA LEU A 526 -3.11 -14.66 -21.44
C LEU A 526 -2.08 -13.95 -22.31
N SER A 527 -1.07 -13.37 -21.68
CA SER A 527 -0.09 -12.56 -22.37
C SER A 527 0.99 -13.39 -23.05
N CYS A 528 1.37 -14.54 -22.48
CA CYS A 528 2.19 -15.55 -23.15
C CYS A 528 1.51 -16.05 -24.44
N VAL A 529 0.21 -16.35 -24.38
CA VAL A 529 -0.55 -16.79 -25.56
C VAL A 529 -0.61 -15.69 -26.64
N ILE A 530 -0.87 -14.45 -26.24
CA ILE A 530 -0.90 -13.31 -27.18
C ILE A 530 0.46 -13.11 -27.84
N VAL A 531 1.55 -13.14 -27.07
CA VAL A 531 2.88 -12.90 -27.62
C VAL A 531 3.36 -14.07 -28.47
N TRP A 532 3.10 -15.30 -28.05
CA TRP A 532 3.32 -16.46 -28.90
C TRP A 532 2.63 -16.31 -30.25
N PHE A 533 1.37 -15.86 -30.27
CA PHE A 533 0.62 -15.60 -31.50
C PHE A 533 1.27 -14.49 -32.33
N LEU A 534 1.66 -13.37 -31.71
CA LEU A 534 2.31 -12.26 -32.41
C LEU A 534 3.70 -12.61 -32.96
N CYS A 535 4.44 -13.52 -32.31
CA CYS A 535 5.73 -14.02 -32.77
C CYS A 535 5.57 -15.04 -33.91
N SER A 536 4.53 -15.88 -33.88
CA SER A 536 4.45 -17.06 -34.76
C SER A 536 3.66 -16.83 -36.06
N TYR A 537 2.98 -15.69 -36.20
CA TYR A 537 2.11 -15.38 -37.34
C TYR A 537 2.50 -14.07 -38.02
N ASP A 538 2.25 -13.99 -39.33
CA ASP A 538 2.25 -12.75 -40.11
C ASP A 538 0.85 -12.08 -40.13
N TRP A 539 0.75 -10.87 -40.70
CA TRP A 539 -0.55 -10.17 -40.87
C TRP A 539 -1.51 -10.87 -41.85
N GLY A 540 -1.00 -11.78 -42.68
CA GLY A 540 -1.77 -12.65 -43.57
C GLY A 540 -2.34 -13.90 -42.88
N LEU A 541 -2.06 -14.09 -41.58
CA LEU A 541 -2.37 -15.29 -40.79
C LEU A 541 -1.65 -16.57 -41.26
N GLY A 542 -0.54 -16.42 -41.99
CA GLY A 542 0.41 -17.49 -42.28
C GLY A 542 1.24 -17.82 -41.02
N PHE A 543 1.37 -19.11 -40.73
CA PHE A 543 2.23 -19.60 -39.64
C PHE A 543 3.68 -19.66 -40.13
N ILE A 544 4.56 -18.86 -39.53
CA ILE A 544 5.96 -18.70 -39.92
C ILE A 544 6.83 -19.77 -39.22
N GLY A 545 6.53 -20.04 -37.95
CA GLY A 545 7.29 -20.96 -37.10
C GLY A 545 7.37 -20.44 -35.67
N SER A 546 7.75 -21.29 -34.72
CA SER A 546 7.88 -20.88 -33.31
C SER A 546 9.16 -20.08 -33.02
N ASN A 547 10.19 -20.20 -33.86
CA ASN A 547 11.53 -19.65 -33.62
C ASN A 547 12.00 -18.68 -34.72
N GLU A 548 11.21 -18.46 -35.77
CA GLU A 548 11.52 -17.50 -36.84
C GLU A 548 10.71 -16.23 -36.63
N THR A 549 11.37 -15.16 -36.20
CA THR A 549 10.72 -13.88 -35.84
C THR A 549 10.76 -12.85 -36.97
N ASP A 550 11.59 -13.06 -37.98
CA ASP A 550 11.71 -12.18 -39.16
C ASP A 550 10.42 -12.23 -40.00
N GLY A 551 9.72 -11.09 -40.08
CA GLY A 551 8.43 -10.98 -40.78
C GLY A 551 7.19 -11.31 -39.94
N SER A 552 7.35 -11.54 -38.63
CA SER A 552 6.23 -11.72 -37.70
C SER A 552 5.46 -10.40 -37.44
N MET A 553 4.19 -10.51 -37.04
CA MET A 553 3.41 -9.33 -36.61
C MET A 553 4.12 -8.54 -35.51
N LEU A 554 4.84 -9.23 -34.61
CA LEU A 554 5.61 -8.60 -33.56
C LEU A 554 6.80 -7.78 -34.10
N ALA A 555 7.49 -8.26 -35.14
CA ALA A 555 8.57 -7.52 -35.78
C ALA A 555 8.06 -6.22 -36.41
N ASP A 556 6.90 -6.25 -37.07
CA ASP A 556 6.26 -5.06 -37.65
C ASP A 556 5.82 -4.05 -36.58
N ILE A 557 5.19 -4.53 -35.50
CA ILE A 557 4.81 -3.70 -34.35
C ILE A 557 6.06 -3.09 -33.70
N GLY A 558 7.12 -3.90 -33.57
CA GLY A 558 8.44 -3.50 -33.12
C GLY A 558 8.99 -2.33 -33.92
N GLY A 559 9.14 -2.52 -35.23
CA GLY A 559 9.65 -1.52 -36.17
C GLY A 559 8.82 -0.24 -36.18
N ALA A 560 7.50 -0.32 -36.02
CA ALA A 560 6.65 0.86 -35.89
C ALA A 560 6.95 1.66 -34.61
N ILE A 561 7.17 0.97 -33.48
CA ILE A 561 7.46 1.58 -32.17
C ILE A 561 8.90 2.08 -32.09
N THR A 562 9.83 1.51 -32.86
CA THR A 562 11.26 1.87 -32.90
C THR A 562 11.50 3.37 -33.13
N ASN A 563 10.65 4.03 -33.94
CA ASN A 563 10.71 5.48 -34.16
C ASN A 563 10.52 6.31 -32.87
N LEU A 564 9.79 5.81 -31.88
CA LEU A 564 9.63 6.46 -30.57
C LEU A 564 10.96 6.52 -29.80
N PHE A 565 11.87 5.57 -30.07
CA PHE A 565 13.14 5.39 -29.38
C PHE A 565 14.35 5.91 -30.16
N ALA A 566 14.13 6.53 -31.32
CA ALA A 566 15.20 7.04 -32.18
C ALA A 566 16.12 8.04 -31.44
N LEU A 567 15.56 8.85 -30.53
CA LEU A 567 16.32 9.84 -29.75
C LEU A 567 17.08 9.24 -28.55
N GLN A 568 16.88 7.96 -28.24
CA GLN A 568 17.51 7.20 -27.16
C GLN A 568 18.63 6.28 -27.66
N GLY A 569 18.91 6.28 -28.98
CA GLY A 569 19.97 5.49 -29.61
C GLY A 569 19.55 4.07 -29.93
N PHE A 570 18.97 3.35 -28.96
CA PHE A 570 18.55 1.96 -29.19
C PHE A 570 17.35 1.83 -30.15
N GLY A 571 16.70 2.93 -30.52
CA GLY A 571 15.73 2.97 -31.62
C GLY A 571 16.33 2.83 -33.02
N ASN A 572 17.62 2.57 -33.17
CA ASN A 572 18.18 2.10 -34.44
C ASN A 572 18.07 0.57 -34.60
N HIS A 573 17.77 -0.13 -33.51
CA HIS A 573 17.67 -1.58 -33.44
C HIS A 573 16.24 -1.96 -33.05
N TRP A 574 15.50 -2.53 -33.99
CA TRP A 574 14.14 -2.97 -33.74
C TRP A 574 14.12 -4.13 -32.74
N GLU A 575 15.20 -4.91 -32.68
CA GLU A 575 15.43 -6.03 -31.77
C GLU A 575 15.39 -5.59 -30.30
N LEU A 576 16.08 -4.48 -29.96
CA LEU A 576 16.05 -3.89 -28.61
C LEU A 576 14.66 -3.34 -28.28
N THR A 577 13.97 -2.77 -29.27
CA THR A 577 12.61 -2.24 -29.06
C THR A 577 11.61 -3.37 -28.80
N VAL A 578 11.61 -4.42 -29.61
CA VAL A 578 10.77 -5.61 -29.44
C VAL A 578 11.05 -6.30 -28.12
N SER A 579 12.33 -6.45 -27.76
CA SER A 579 12.71 -7.11 -26.51
C SER A 579 12.25 -6.33 -25.27
N SER A 580 12.13 -5.00 -25.37
CA SER A 580 11.52 -4.20 -24.30
C SER A 580 10.02 -4.47 -24.15
N ILE A 581 9.31 -4.74 -25.26
CA ILE A 581 7.89 -5.06 -25.28
C ILE A 581 7.65 -6.47 -24.72
N THR A 582 8.43 -7.46 -25.15
CA THR A 582 8.36 -8.83 -24.61
C THR A 582 8.75 -8.85 -23.12
N GLY A 583 9.69 -7.99 -22.72
CA GLY A 583 10.06 -7.76 -21.32
C GLY A 583 8.94 -7.20 -20.41
N LEU A 584 7.85 -6.67 -20.97
CA LEU A 584 6.67 -6.26 -20.19
C LEU A 584 5.84 -7.47 -19.71
N LEU A 585 5.96 -8.62 -20.36
CA LEU A 585 5.32 -9.87 -19.94
C LEU A 585 6.00 -10.40 -18.69
N ALA A 586 7.31 -10.57 -18.82
CA ALA A 586 8.23 -11.18 -17.90
C ALA A 586 9.60 -10.55 -18.15
N LYS A 587 10.24 -10.00 -17.10
CA LYS A 587 11.47 -9.22 -17.29
C LYS A 587 12.66 -10.12 -17.63
N GLU A 588 12.64 -11.38 -17.20
CA GLU A 588 13.63 -12.40 -17.58
C GLU A 588 13.60 -12.73 -19.09
N ASN A 589 12.44 -12.67 -19.75
CA ASN A 589 12.30 -13.00 -21.17
C ASN A 589 13.03 -12.01 -22.08
N LEU A 590 13.39 -10.84 -21.57
CA LEU A 590 14.05 -9.79 -22.35
C LEU A 590 15.41 -10.26 -22.88
N LEU A 591 16.18 -11.02 -22.09
CA LEU A 591 17.46 -11.59 -22.56
C LEU A 591 17.27 -12.76 -23.51
N GLY A 592 16.30 -13.65 -23.24
CA GLY A 592 15.98 -14.75 -24.16
C GLY A 592 15.50 -14.25 -25.53
N THR A 593 14.68 -13.19 -25.55
CA THR A 593 14.26 -12.55 -26.80
C THR A 593 15.45 -11.93 -27.53
N LEU A 594 16.34 -11.22 -26.82
CA LEU A 594 17.54 -10.65 -27.44
C LEU A 594 18.51 -11.72 -27.95
N ALA A 595 18.67 -12.84 -27.26
CA ALA A 595 19.52 -13.94 -27.67
C ALA A 595 19.07 -14.50 -29.03
N ILE A 596 17.76 -14.70 -29.21
CA ILE A 596 17.17 -15.19 -30.47
C ILE A 596 17.34 -14.17 -31.60
N LEU A 597 17.18 -12.88 -31.30
CA LEU A 597 17.16 -11.82 -32.33
C LEU A 597 18.55 -11.32 -32.75
N VAL A 598 19.52 -11.28 -31.84
CA VAL A 598 20.86 -10.73 -32.12
C VAL A 598 21.76 -11.75 -32.82
N ASP A 599 21.51 -13.05 -32.66
CA ASP A 599 22.30 -14.09 -33.35
C ASP A 599 21.47 -15.31 -33.80
N PRO A 600 20.92 -15.27 -35.03
CA PRO A 600 20.24 -16.40 -35.65
C PRO A 600 21.14 -17.63 -35.88
N SER A 601 22.47 -17.49 -35.74
CA SER A 601 23.47 -18.53 -36.05
C SER A 601 24.05 -19.24 -34.81
N GLY A 602 23.73 -18.80 -33.60
CA GLY A 602 24.06 -19.47 -32.33
C GLY A 602 25.53 -19.42 -31.90
N MET A 603 26.35 -18.52 -32.45
CA MET A 603 27.76 -18.32 -32.09
C MET A 603 27.99 -17.31 -30.94
N ALA A 604 26.96 -16.54 -30.57
CA ALA A 604 26.97 -15.50 -29.56
C ALA A 604 26.06 -15.81 -28.36
N THR A 605 25.55 -17.04 -28.26
CA THR A 605 24.80 -17.56 -27.12
C THR A 605 25.65 -18.52 -26.28
N ASP A 606 25.46 -18.53 -24.96
CA ASP A 606 26.11 -19.49 -24.05
C ASP A 606 25.42 -20.89 -24.06
N GLU A 607 25.91 -21.84 -23.26
CA GLU A 607 25.35 -23.21 -23.17
C GLU A 607 23.87 -23.24 -22.73
N GLU A 608 23.37 -22.17 -22.12
CA GLU A 608 21.97 -22.00 -21.69
C GLU A 608 21.11 -21.27 -22.74
N GLY A 609 21.68 -20.88 -23.89
CA GLY A 609 20.98 -20.16 -24.95
C GLY A 609 20.75 -18.67 -24.65
N LEU A 610 21.48 -18.09 -23.68
CA LEU A 610 21.44 -16.68 -23.32
C LEU A 610 22.49 -15.88 -24.09
N LEU A 611 22.20 -14.60 -24.34
CA LEU A 611 23.09 -13.70 -25.07
C LEU A 611 24.42 -13.55 -24.30
N THR A 612 25.54 -13.65 -25.00
CA THR A 612 26.86 -13.39 -24.40
C THR A 612 27.16 -11.89 -24.35
N ALA A 613 27.97 -11.50 -23.38
CA ALA A 613 28.46 -10.12 -23.26
C ALA A 613 29.19 -9.65 -24.54
N ALA A 614 29.92 -10.54 -25.22
CA ALA A 614 30.60 -10.25 -26.47
C ALA A 614 29.61 -10.03 -27.64
N GLY A 615 28.55 -10.83 -27.73
CA GLY A 615 27.49 -10.64 -28.73
C GLY A 615 26.80 -9.29 -28.60
N LEU A 616 26.46 -8.90 -27.36
CA LEU A 616 25.85 -7.60 -27.10
C LEU A 616 26.80 -6.43 -27.42
N ALA A 617 28.08 -6.55 -27.08
CA ALA A 617 29.10 -5.54 -27.36
C ALA A 617 29.39 -5.36 -28.85
N ALA A 618 29.18 -6.39 -29.66
CA ALA A 618 29.28 -6.32 -31.12
C ALA A 618 28.04 -5.67 -31.76
N PHE A 619 26.88 -5.79 -31.12
CA PHE A 619 25.60 -5.35 -31.67
C PHE A 619 25.29 -3.87 -31.43
N CYS A 620 25.59 -3.35 -30.24
CA CYS A 620 25.27 -1.97 -29.88
C CYS A 620 26.40 -1.27 -29.10
N THR A 621 26.31 0.05 -29.00
CA THR A 621 27.25 0.85 -28.22
C THR A 621 26.92 0.85 -26.73
N SER A 622 27.90 1.19 -25.88
CA SER A 622 27.69 1.30 -24.43
C SER A 622 26.62 2.34 -24.05
N GLY A 623 26.51 3.43 -24.83
CA GLY A 623 25.46 4.44 -24.64
C GLY A 623 24.07 3.91 -24.93
N GLU A 624 23.89 3.16 -26.02
CA GLU A 624 22.62 2.55 -26.41
C GLU A 624 22.18 1.47 -25.43
N ALA A 625 23.11 0.58 -25.04
CA ALA A 625 22.85 -0.46 -24.06
C ALA A 625 22.41 0.13 -22.70
N MET A 626 23.07 1.20 -22.25
CA MET A 626 22.74 1.85 -20.98
C MET A 626 21.42 2.64 -21.05
N ALA A 627 21.13 3.29 -22.17
CA ALA A 627 19.83 3.92 -22.41
C ALA A 627 18.69 2.89 -22.42
N PHE A 628 18.91 1.73 -23.05
CA PHE A 628 18.01 0.59 -23.05
C PHE A 628 17.81 0.03 -21.63
N LEU A 629 18.87 -0.08 -20.83
CA LEU A 629 18.80 -0.52 -19.44
C LEU A 629 18.00 0.45 -18.57
N ILE A 630 18.27 1.75 -18.64
CA ILE A 630 17.53 2.78 -17.87
C ILE A 630 16.05 2.75 -18.23
N PHE A 631 15.73 2.62 -19.52
CA PHE A 631 14.35 2.49 -19.96
C PHE A 631 13.70 1.25 -19.33
N ASN A 632 14.30 0.07 -19.48
CA ASN A 632 13.72 -1.18 -18.97
C ASN A 632 13.69 -1.29 -17.45
N LEU A 633 14.57 -0.54 -16.77
CA LEU A 633 14.60 -0.40 -15.32
C LEU A 633 13.41 0.43 -14.80
N LEU A 634 13.10 1.55 -15.45
CA LEU A 634 12.12 2.52 -14.97
C LEU A 634 10.75 2.40 -15.65
N CYS A 635 10.63 1.68 -16.76
CA CYS A 635 9.37 1.56 -17.49
C CYS A 635 8.34 0.73 -16.72
N ALA A 636 7.17 0.55 -17.32
CA ALA A 636 6.11 -0.26 -16.75
C ALA A 636 6.63 -1.62 -16.28
N PRO A 637 6.18 -2.09 -15.10
CA PRO A 637 6.62 -3.36 -14.55
C PRO A 637 5.98 -4.52 -15.33
N CYS A 638 6.32 -5.75 -14.96
CA CYS A 638 5.72 -6.92 -15.60
C CYS A 638 4.18 -6.93 -15.44
N PHE A 639 3.47 -7.61 -16.34
CA PHE A 639 2.01 -7.68 -16.31
C PHE A 639 1.43 -8.22 -15.01
N ALA A 640 2.15 -9.11 -14.33
CA ALA A 640 1.80 -9.55 -12.98
C ALA A 640 1.75 -8.38 -11.99
N ALA A 641 2.73 -7.48 -12.06
CA ALA A 641 2.81 -6.29 -11.22
C ALA A 641 1.79 -5.23 -11.64
N ILE A 642 1.51 -5.05 -12.93
CA ILE A 642 0.41 -4.18 -13.40
C ILE A 642 -0.94 -4.70 -12.88
N GLY A 643 -1.15 -6.02 -12.90
CA GLY A 643 -2.34 -6.67 -12.35
C GLY A 643 -2.50 -6.47 -10.83
N ALA A 644 -1.38 -6.46 -10.09
CA ALA A 644 -1.36 -6.09 -8.67
C ALA A 644 -1.65 -4.59 -8.47
N MET A 645 -1.03 -3.73 -9.26
CA MET A 645 -1.22 -2.27 -9.24
C MET A 645 -2.68 -1.89 -9.47
N ARG A 646 -3.36 -2.56 -10.42
CA ARG A 646 -4.80 -2.37 -10.68
C ARG A 646 -5.67 -2.63 -9.46
N ARG A 647 -5.27 -3.54 -8.57
CA ARG A 647 -6.03 -3.82 -7.34
C ARG A 647 -5.84 -2.74 -6.30
N GLU A 648 -4.62 -2.21 -6.17
CA GLU A 648 -4.32 -1.14 -5.21
C GLU A 648 -4.86 0.21 -5.69
N LEU A 649 -4.91 0.46 -7.00
CA LEU A 649 -5.44 1.70 -7.58
C LEU A 649 -6.97 1.68 -7.81
N GLY A 650 -7.60 0.51 -7.69
CA GLY A 650 -9.05 0.28 -7.84
C GLY A 650 -9.61 0.39 -9.25
N THR A 651 -9.09 1.29 -10.11
CA THR A 651 -9.63 1.57 -11.45
C THR A 651 -8.63 1.39 -12.59
N TRP A 652 -9.12 0.98 -13.76
CA TRP A 652 -8.31 0.88 -14.98
C TRP A 652 -7.81 2.24 -15.49
N LYS A 653 -8.57 3.31 -15.26
CA LYS A 653 -8.13 4.68 -15.59
C LYS A 653 -6.90 5.08 -14.77
N ALA A 654 -6.91 4.84 -13.46
CA ALA A 654 -5.76 5.11 -12.60
C ALA A 654 -4.55 4.22 -12.93
N THR A 655 -4.80 2.95 -13.27
CA THR A 655 -3.73 2.02 -13.69
C THR A 655 -3.10 2.45 -15.01
N GLY A 656 -3.91 2.84 -15.99
CA GLY A 656 -3.42 3.37 -17.27
C GLY A 656 -2.61 4.66 -17.09
N PHE A 657 -3.05 5.55 -16.20
CA PHE A 657 -2.28 6.73 -15.83
C PHE A 657 -0.92 6.37 -15.20
N ALA A 658 -0.90 5.40 -14.28
CA ALA A 658 0.33 4.95 -13.65
C ALA A 658 1.32 4.36 -14.66
N VAL A 659 0.86 3.45 -15.52
CA VAL A 659 1.68 2.83 -16.58
C VAL A 659 2.21 3.90 -17.54
N LEU A 660 1.36 4.84 -17.96
CA LEU A 660 1.76 5.93 -18.84
C LEU A 660 2.81 6.83 -18.16
N TYR A 661 2.61 7.18 -16.90
CA TYR A 661 3.56 7.95 -16.11
C TYR A 661 4.93 7.26 -16.04
N GLN A 662 4.96 5.96 -15.71
CA GLN A 662 6.19 5.16 -15.65
C GLN A 662 6.90 5.13 -17.01
N CYS A 663 6.18 4.88 -18.10
CA CYS A 663 6.76 4.82 -19.44
C CYS A 663 7.30 6.19 -19.90
N ILE A 664 6.57 7.29 -19.67
CA ILE A 664 7.05 8.64 -20.01
C ILE A 664 8.29 8.98 -19.18
N LEU A 665 8.27 8.68 -17.88
CA LEU A 665 9.40 8.94 -17.00
C LEU A 665 10.64 8.14 -17.42
N ALA A 666 10.47 6.86 -17.76
CA ALA A 666 11.54 6.01 -18.29
C ALA A 666 12.08 6.52 -19.63
N TRP A 667 11.19 6.93 -20.53
CA TRP A 667 11.56 7.49 -21.84
C TRP A 667 12.37 8.79 -21.69
N CYS A 668 11.94 9.69 -20.80
CA CYS A 668 12.64 10.92 -20.46
C CYS A 668 14.02 10.65 -19.84
N ALA A 669 14.09 9.75 -18.85
CA ALA A 669 15.36 9.42 -18.18
C ALA A 669 16.37 8.79 -19.14
N SER A 670 15.91 7.87 -19.99
CA SER A 670 16.73 7.23 -21.03
C SER A 670 17.23 8.24 -22.07
N LEU A 671 16.36 9.15 -22.54
CA LEU A 671 16.73 10.22 -23.47
C LEU A 671 17.79 11.15 -22.88
N VAL A 672 17.57 11.65 -21.66
CA VAL A 672 18.51 12.55 -21.00
C VAL A 672 19.87 11.88 -20.85
N PHE A 673 19.90 10.62 -20.44
CA PHE A 673 21.14 9.86 -20.34
C PHE A 673 21.86 9.74 -21.70
N TYR A 674 21.17 9.28 -22.74
CA TYR A 674 21.79 9.04 -24.05
C TYR A 674 22.34 10.33 -24.67
N GLN A 675 21.61 11.44 -24.55
CA GLN A 675 22.05 12.72 -25.09
C GLN A 675 23.27 13.29 -24.34
N LEU A 676 23.35 13.08 -23.02
CA LEU A 676 24.54 13.42 -22.24
C LEU A 676 25.74 12.54 -22.64
N TRP A 677 25.52 11.24 -22.83
CA TRP A 677 26.56 10.32 -23.29
C TRP A 677 27.13 10.74 -24.66
N ARG A 678 26.25 11.11 -25.60
CA ARG A 678 26.63 11.60 -26.93
C ARG A 678 27.52 12.85 -26.88
N ILE A 679 27.21 13.80 -25.99
CA ILE A 679 28.01 15.02 -25.81
C ILE A 679 29.42 14.68 -25.31
N VAL A 680 29.51 13.80 -24.31
CA VAL A 680 30.80 13.38 -23.73
C VAL A 680 31.71 12.72 -24.79
N HIS A 681 31.12 12.01 -25.75
CA HIS A 681 31.84 11.33 -26.83
C HIS A 681 31.97 12.15 -28.12
N GLY A 682 31.65 13.46 -28.08
CA GLY A 682 31.83 14.37 -29.23
C GLY A 682 30.79 14.23 -30.35
N MET A 683 29.71 13.49 -30.12
CA MET A 683 28.64 13.24 -31.11
C MET A 683 27.43 14.17 -30.87
N PHE A 684 27.58 15.48 -31.09
CA PHE A 684 26.52 16.45 -30.79
C PHE A 684 25.32 16.34 -31.75
N ASP A 685 24.12 16.16 -31.18
CA ASP A 685 22.83 16.31 -31.88
C ASP A 685 22.06 17.51 -31.30
N PRO A 686 21.93 18.61 -32.07
CA PRO A 686 21.24 19.81 -31.61
C PRO A 686 19.78 19.57 -31.22
N ILE A 687 19.08 18.70 -31.95
CA ILE A 687 17.64 18.48 -31.75
C ILE A 687 17.42 17.67 -30.47
N GLY A 688 18.11 16.54 -30.33
CA GLY A 688 18.07 15.71 -29.14
C GLY A 688 18.50 16.47 -27.88
N PHE A 689 19.51 17.34 -27.98
CA PHE A 689 19.97 18.16 -26.86
C PHE A 689 18.91 19.16 -26.39
N VAL A 690 18.28 19.91 -27.30
CA VAL A 690 17.22 20.88 -26.95
C VAL A 690 16.05 20.17 -26.27
N ILE A 691 15.66 19.00 -26.77
CA ILE A 691 14.61 18.18 -26.16
C ILE A 691 15.02 17.72 -24.76
N ALA A 692 16.25 17.23 -24.58
CA ALA A 692 16.76 16.81 -23.28
C ALA A 692 16.75 17.96 -22.25
N VAL A 693 17.18 19.16 -22.66
CA VAL A 693 17.15 20.35 -21.82
C VAL A 693 15.70 20.73 -21.47
N ALA A 694 14.80 20.72 -22.45
CA ALA A 694 13.38 21.01 -22.21
C ALA A 694 12.76 20.02 -21.22
N VAL A 695 13.05 18.72 -21.35
CA VAL A 695 12.61 17.67 -20.41
C VAL A 695 13.14 17.96 -19.00
N CYS A 696 14.43 18.27 -18.85
CA CYS A 696 15.02 18.64 -17.56
C CYS A 696 14.37 19.89 -16.95
N CYS A 697 14.08 20.92 -17.75
CA CYS A 697 13.40 22.12 -17.30
C CYS A 697 11.96 21.83 -16.82
N VAL A 698 11.20 21.05 -17.58
CA VAL A 698 9.84 20.65 -17.21
C VAL A 698 9.86 19.81 -15.93
N TYR A 699 10.72 18.80 -15.86
CA TYR A 699 10.86 17.95 -14.68
C TYR A 699 11.28 18.77 -13.44
N GLY A 700 12.26 19.66 -13.61
CA GLY A 700 12.71 20.61 -12.57
C GLY A 700 11.60 21.54 -12.08
N TYR A 701 10.78 22.07 -12.99
CA TYR A 701 9.61 22.89 -12.65
C TYR A 701 8.62 22.11 -11.79
N PHE A 702 8.27 20.88 -12.19
CA PHE A 702 7.36 20.03 -11.43
C PHE A 702 7.92 19.61 -10.06
N LEU A 703 9.24 19.61 -9.85
CA LEU A 703 9.83 19.33 -8.54
C LEU A 703 9.74 20.53 -7.59
N VAL A 704 9.96 21.75 -8.08
CA VAL A 704 10.05 22.96 -7.25
C VAL A 704 8.70 23.65 -7.04
N ALA A 705 7.79 23.59 -8.01
CA ALA A 705 6.51 24.31 -7.95
C ALA A 705 5.59 23.78 -6.84
N LYS A 706 4.98 24.64 -6.01
CA LYS A 706 4.12 24.22 -4.88
C LYS A 706 2.84 23.49 -5.33
N ASP A 707 2.14 24.00 -6.34
CA ASP A 707 0.96 23.36 -6.95
C ASP A 707 0.82 23.77 -8.44
N PRO A 708 1.60 23.14 -9.34
CA PRO A 708 1.57 23.46 -10.75
C PRO A 708 0.24 23.08 -11.42
N VAL A 709 -0.41 22.00 -10.97
CA VAL A 709 -1.62 21.48 -11.63
C VAL A 709 -2.86 22.29 -11.25
N GLY A 710 -3.01 22.67 -9.97
CA GLY A 710 -4.08 23.58 -9.54
C GLY A 710 -3.98 24.96 -10.21
N ALA A 711 -2.76 25.49 -10.38
CA ALA A 711 -2.53 26.74 -11.11
C ALA A 711 -2.92 26.64 -12.59
N ILE A 712 -2.52 25.55 -13.27
CA ILE A 712 -2.88 25.31 -14.69
C ILE A 712 -4.39 25.16 -14.84
N ARG A 713 -5.07 24.43 -13.94
CA ARG A 713 -6.53 24.26 -13.96
C ARG A 713 -7.26 25.59 -13.77
N LYS A 714 -6.84 26.39 -12.79
CA LYS A 714 -7.40 27.73 -12.54
C LYS A 714 -7.21 28.66 -13.76
N ASN A 715 -6.06 28.54 -14.44
CA ASN A 715 -5.81 29.28 -15.67
C ASN A 715 -6.67 28.77 -16.84
N MET A 716 -6.86 27.46 -16.99
CA MET A 716 -7.76 26.88 -17.99
C MET A 716 -9.23 27.26 -17.74
N GLU A 717 -9.68 27.27 -16.49
CA GLU A 717 -11.02 27.72 -16.10
C GLU A 717 -11.21 29.22 -16.36
N LYS A 718 -10.19 30.05 -16.10
CA LYS A 718 -10.18 31.47 -16.50
C LYS A 718 -10.23 31.68 -18.01
N VAL A 719 -9.51 30.86 -18.79
CA VAL A 719 -9.56 30.93 -20.26
C VAL A 719 -10.93 30.49 -20.79
N LYS A 720 -11.53 29.45 -20.20
CA LYS A 720 -12.90 29.03 -20.55
C LYS A 720 -13.96 30.07 -20.15
N ALA A 721 -13.78 30.77 -19.03
CA ALA A 721 -14.67 31.86 -18.60
C ALA A 721 -14.47 33.16 -19.39
N GLY A 722 -13.26 33.40 -19.93
CA GLY A 722 -12.96 34.53 -20.80
C GLY A 722 -13.36 34.33 -22.26
N GLY A 723 -13.46 33.07 -22.73
CA GLY A 723 -13.87 32.71 -24.10
C GLY A 723 -15.38 32.73 -24.35
N SER A 724 -16.20 33.12 -23.37
CA SER A 724 -17.65 33.34 -23.53
C SER A 724 -18.03 34.83 -23.60
N ALA A 725 -17.05 35.71 -23.82
CA ALA A 725 -17.24 37.17 -23.92
C ALA A 725 -16.69 37.76 -25.23
N GLU A 726 -16.56 36.97 -26.29
CA GLU A 726 -16.39 37.46 -27.67
C GLU A 726 -17.51 36.94 -28.59
#